data_AF-A0A6P8B1B7-F1
#
_entry.id   AF-A0A6P8B1B7-F1
#
_cell.length_a   1.000
_cell.length_b   1.000
_cell.length_c   1.000
_cell.angle_alpha   90.00
_cell.angle_beta   90.00
_cell.angle_gamma   90.00
#
_symmetry.space_group_name_H-M   'P 1'
#
loop_
_entity.id
_entity.type
_entity.pdbx_description
1 polymer ?
#
loop_
_entity_poly.entity_id
_entity_poly.type
_entity_poly.pdbx_seq_one_letter_code
_entity_poly.pdbx_strand_id
1 'polypeptide(L)'
;MGKRKSEQHRGHHGRKRRRLAAERENEAAEEVKHSTEQQPAELNIIHDDFIPLDEDTGFVGPPETREYFGMLTEDEQEEFKRLDNALEDDDPNVDRDELLATIFEVAKGKELKLACSQSCSRLMERLILLSNTRQKKGLFDAFANHFPTLVTHRFGSHCCEQLFLQSAPVITRELTGEVEGNDKDAQEEGAGDGAEKQPLLTMEELFLLVLDELEEHLTVLMTDTFGSHTLRVLLTVLSGRPLSQVATKSLLQSKRKEQIALPDGWTATEETGDQPRAVPACFDMAVRKIISDVLVALDPTMLAVMVKHPTGNPILQLLLELDIALNTKANSKRKSKAQEAEEAKLETAEEKPKEDAGGPQTLLERLLPGAPSTLSDENSEAARFVSGTIYDSIGSRLLETLVSHCPGKIFKGLWSHIIGPRFETLLRNETATYVAMKALVRLSREDLADAVQKTIPKVEMLVSKGRFNILTLLFERCHAREASTSADALLKAVTEACSALGGSLVRTLCYLEDDETNKEETKDKVKKVEKDQSDKKDKKDKKDKKDKKEKKDRKDKPVVSQEMEPLADPPKKKDDLIRNGTKLATTMIQVGGKPAQAVQGSLMFLDQEKLLHLATSSTATAKFLTAALSAPSSNPIYHKMLVTALKPHAMELAHSFTGSFVINAIALIPSKAEGFALPFFIKQSIVELLTADDASLRSTPQGRKVWAAWKGELWVRKRAEWIRWAKEVEPEEARWAKTPQPRVKEDRSGQKGDKEGKGHKGRQFTDRDGKDKDKKRKKQEVDERISA
;
A
#
# COMPACT_ATOMS: atom_id res chain seq x y z
N MET A 1 -78.83 47.50 -13.76
CA MET A 1 -77.39 47.40 -14.06
C MET A 1 -76.59 47.38 -12.76
N GLY A 2 -75.28 47.08 -12.77
CA GLY A 2 -74.36 47.48 -11.70
C GLY A 2 -74.33 46.70 -10.38
N LYS A 3 -74.03 45.38 -10.40
CA LYS A 3 -73.44 44.60 -9.27
C LYS A 3 -73.10 43.16 -9.73
N ARG A 4 -71.91 42.93 -10.31
CA ARG A 4 -71.28 41.58 -10.53
C ARG A 4 -69.88 41.56 -11.19
N LYS A 5 -69.16 42.68 -11.30
CA LYS A 5 -67.81 42.76 -11.94
C LYS A 5 -66.62 43.08 -11.01
N SER A 6 -66.82 43.15 -9.70
CA SER A 6 -65.78 43.54 -8.72
C SER A 6 -65.12 42.37 -7.97
N GLU A 7 -65.71 41.18 -7.92
CA GLU A 7 -65.22 40.08 -7.07
C GLU A 7 -64.17 39.20 -7.76
N GLN A 8 -64.28 38.96 -9.08
CA GLN A 8 -63.32 38.14 -9.81
C GLN A 8 -61.90 38.74 -9.86
N HIS A 9 -61.76 40.08 -9.88
CA HIS A 9 -60.44 40.73 -9.86
C HIS A 9 -59.72 40.64 -8.50
N ARG A 10 -60.44 40.57 -7.37
CA ARG A 10 -59.82 40.38 -6.04
C ARG A 10 -59.23 38.97 -5.90
N GLY A 11 -59.91 37.94 -6.42
CA GLY A 11 -59.42 36.56 -6.41
C GLY A 11 -58.08 36.38 -7.15
N HIS A 12 -57.91 37.04 -8.31
CA HIS A 12 -56.70 36.86 -9.12
C HIS A 12 -55.46 37.52 -8.50
N HIS A 13 -55.57 38.72 -7.93
CA HIS A 13 -54.46 39.32 -7.18
C HIS A 13 -54.16 38.55 -5.90
N GLY A 14 -55.17 38.04 -5.19
CA GLY A 14 -54.97 37.16 -4.03
C GLY A 14 -54.17 35.90 -4.37
N ARG A 15 -54.51 35.21 -5.47
CA ARG A 15 -53.74 34.05 -5.96
C ARG A 15 -52.32 34.41 -6.41
N LYS A 16 -52.12 35.50 -7.18
CA LYS A 16 -50.76 35.89 -7.60
C LYS A 16 -49.88 36.32 -6.43
N ARG A 17 -50.45 37.00 -5.42
CA ARG A 17 -49.71 37.41 -4.21
C ARG A 17 -49.43 36.25 -3.25
N ARG A 18 -50.32 35.26 -3.13
CA ARG A 18 -50.00 33.99 -2.44
C ARG A 18 -48.95 33.16 -3.18
N ARG A 19 -49.00 33.13 -4.51
CA ARG A 19 -48.02 32.40 -5.32
C ARG A 19 -46.62 33.02 -5.21
N LEU A 20 -46.51 34.35 -5.33
CA LEU A 20 -45.25 35.08 -5.09
C LEU A 20 -44.79 35.07 -3.61
N ALA A 21 -45.67 34.77 -2.66
CA ALA A 21 -45.28 34.53 -1.28
C ALA A 21 -44.70 33.13 -1.11
N ALA A 22 -45.35 32.10 -1.65
CA ALA A 22 -44.86 30.72 -1.63
C ALA A 22 -43.59 30.53 -2.48
N GLU A 23 -43.46 31.26 -3.60
CA GLU A 23 -42.23 31.29 -4.40
C GLU A 23 -41.09 31.96 -3.60
N ARG A 24 -41.36 33.00 -2.79
CA ARG A 24 -40.37 33.58 -1.87
C ARG A 24 -40.10 32.78 -0.61
N GLU A 25 -41.06 32.01 -0.10
CA GLU A 25 -40.83 31.03 0.97
C GLU A 25 -39.96 29.87 0.46
N ASN A 26 -40.12 29.47 -0.82
CA ASN A 26 -39.20 28.53 -1.48
C ASN A 26 -37.82 29.14 -1.75
N GLU A 27 -37.73 30.36 -2.30
CA GLU A 27 -36.44 31.04 -2.53
C GLU A 27 -35.69 31.22 -1.20
N ALA A 28 -36.36 31.65 -0.12
CA ALA A 28 -35.76 31.73 1.21
C ALA A 28 -35.39 30.33 1.78
N ALA A 29 -36.16 29.28 1.49
CA ALA A 29 -35.83 27.91 1.88
C ALA A 29 -34.71 27.29 1.03
N GLU A 30 -34.41 27.82 -0.15
CA GLU A 30 -33.25 27.43 -0.97
C GLU A 30 -32.01 28.26 -0.63
N GLU A 31 -32.12 29.56 -0.34
CA GLU A 31 -31.02 30.38 0.21
C GLU A 31 -30.59 29.89 1.60
N VAL A 32 -31.53 29.49 2.47
CA VAL A 32 -31.19 28.85 3.75
C VAL A 32 -30.50 27.50 3.55
N LYS A 33 -30.92 26.67 2.59
CA LYS A 33 -30.19 25.43 2.27
C LYS A 33 -28.77 25.71 1.76
N HIS A 34 -28.63 26.62 0.80
CA HIS A 34 -27.35 26.92 0.17
C HIS A 34 -26.37 27.63 1.12
N SER A 35 -26.87 28.28 2.17
CA SER A 35 -26.07 28.90 3.24
C SER A 35 -25.70 27.94 4.38
N THR A 36 -26.29 26.73 4.44
CA THR A 36 -25.97 25.70 5.46
C THR A 36 -24.95 24.66 4.97
N GLU A 37 -24.59 24.63 3.68
CA GLU A 37 -23.57 23.73 3.12
C GLU A 37 -22.10 24.16 3.38
N GLN A 38 -21.85 25.13 4.28
CA GLN A 38 -20.50 25.56 4.68
C GLN A 38 -20.30 25.66 6.20
N GLN A 39 -20.86 24.73 6.96
CA GLN A 39 -20.37 24.36 8.30
C GLN A 39 -20.29 22.83 8.41
N PRO A 40 -19.30 22.27 9.15
CA PRO A 40 -19.13 20.82 9.26
C PRO A 40 -20.31 20.22 10.00
N ALA A 41 -21.00 19.27 9.37
CA ALA A 41 -22.11 18.57 10.01
C ALA A 41 -21.59 17.68 11.14
N GLU A 42 -22.05 17.93 12.38
CA GLU A 42 -21.86 17.00 13.49
C GLU A 42 -22.41 15.62 13.08
N LEU A 43 -21.53 14.64 12.98
CA LEU A 43 -21.91 13.27 12.64
C LEU A 43 -22.70 12.67 13.80
N ASN A 44 -24.02 12.67 13.66
CA ASN A 44 -24.89 11.77 14.42
C ASN A 44 -24.56 10.34 13.98
N ILE A 45 -23.61 9.71 14.68
CA ILE A 45 -23.12 8.36 14.37
C ILE A 45 -24.26 7.37 14.60
N ILE A 46 -24.96 7.00 13.52
CA ILE A 46 -25.87 5.85 13.54
C ILE A 46 -24.99 4.62 13.77
N HIS A 47 -25.11 4.07 14.97
CA HIS A 47 -24.20 3.08 15.52
C HIS A 47 -24.54 1.67 14.99
N ASP A 48 -24.37 1.45 13.69
CA ASP A 48 -24.73 0.21 12.98
C ASP A 48 -23.71 -0.94 13.19
N ASP A 49 -23.12 -0.96 14.37
CA ASP A 49 -22.64 -2.15 15.08
C ASP A 49 -23.20 -2.09 16.50
N PHE A 50 -24.54 -2.15 16.62
CA PHE A 50 -25.17 -2.63 17.84
C PHE A 50 -24.90 -4.15 17.95
N ILE A 51 -23.64 -4.48 18.25
CA ILE A 51 -23.36 -5.60 19.13
C ILE A 51 -24.25 -5.37 20.36
N PRO A 52 -25.07 -6.35 20.77
CA PRO A 52 -25.90 -6.20 21.96
C PRO A 52 -25.08 -5.76 23.17
N LEU A 53 -25.76 -5.20 24.16
CA LEU A 53 -25.25 -5.23 25.53
C LEU A 53 -25.26 -6.70 25.98
N ASP A 54 -24.20 -7.43 25.63
CA ASP A 54 -23.91 -8.74 26.19
C ASP A 54 -23.47 -8.55 27.65
N GLU A 55 -24.46 -8.36 28.53
CA GLU A 55 -24.33 -8.64 29.97
C GLU A 55 -24.05 -10.13 30.25
N ASP A 56 -24.04 -11.00 29.22
CA ASP A 56 -23.76 -12.42 29.31
C ASP A 56 -23.05 -12.98 28.05
N THR A 57 -21.87 -12.45 27.68
CA THR A 57 -20.90 -13.28 26.95
C THR A 57 -20.41 -14.37 27.90
N GLY A 58 -20.94 -15.59 27.76
CA GLY A 58 -20.71 -16.72 28.67
C GLY A 58 -19.29 -17.29 28.75
N PHE A 59 -18.29 -16.47 29.05
CA PHE A 59 -16.95 -16.85 29.45
C PHE A 59 -16.77 -16.50 30.93
N VAL A 60 -16.89 -17.50 31.82
CA VAL A 60 -16.93 -17.29 33.27
C VAL A 60 -15.52 -17.04 33.83
N GLY A 61 -15.01 -15.83 33.60
CA GLY A 61 -13.98 -15.20 34.43
C GLY A 61 -14.62 -14.28 35.47
N PRO A 62 -13.96 -13.98 36.61
CA PRO A 62 -14.42 -12.93 37.51
C PRO A 62 -14.41 -11.57 36.79
N PRO A 63 -15.35 -10.66 37.10
CA PRO A 63 -15.21 -9.26 36.73
C PRO A 63 -14.12 -8.62 37.60
N GLU A 64 -12.86 -8.81 37.20
CA GLU A 64 -11.76 -8.03 37.75
C GLU A 64 -12.06 -6.55 37.55
N THR A 65 -11.98 -5.79 38.64
CA THR A 65 -12.47 -4.41 38.68
C THR A 65 -11.56 -3.52 37.85
N ARG A 66 -11.90 -3.35 36.56
CA ARG A 66 -11.23 -2.44 35.63
C ARG A 66 -10.93 -1.12 36.33
N GLU A 67 -9.64 -0.81 36.39
CA GLU A 67 -9.14 0.34 37.12
C GLU A 67 -9.73 1.64 36.56
N TYR A 68 -10.17 2.52 37.46
CA TYR A 68 -10.93 3.71 37.13
C TYR A 68 -10.18 4.96 37.56
N PHE A 69 -9.53 5.60 36.58
CA PHE A 69 -8.72 6.81 36.76
C PHE A 69 -9.52 8.08 37.09
N GLY A 70 -10.86 7.97 37.17
CA GLY A 70 -11.77 9.11 37.26
C GLY A 70 -12.09 9.74 35.90
N MET A 71 -13.10 10.60 35.89
CA MET A 71 -13.41 11.45 34.74
C MET A 71 -12.67 12.79 34.82
N LEU A 72 -12.56 13.45 33.67
CA LEU A 72 -12.27 14.90 33.58
C LEU A 72 -13.56 15.67 33.87
N THR A 73 -13.47 16.80 34.60
CA THR A 73 -14.62 17.70 34.82
C THR A 73 -15.09 18.34 33.51
N GLU A 74 -16.24 19.01 33.54
CA GLU A 74 -16.74 19.75 32.36
C GLU A 74 -15.76 20.89 32.00
N ASP A 75 -15.29 21.65 32.99
CA ASP A 75 -14.26 22.69 32.82
C ASP A 75 -12.97 22.14 32.19
N GLU A 76 -12.45 21.00 32.68
CA GLU A 76 -11.25 20.36 32.13
C GLU A 76 -11.46 19.88 30.70
N GLN A 77 -12.65 19.37 30.36
CA GLN A 77 -12.96 18.95 29.00
C GLN A 77 -13.10 20.14 28.03
N GLU A 78 -13.61 21.28 28.48
CA GLU A 78 -13.65 22.51 27.67
C GLU A 78 -12.24 23.10 27.50
N GLU A 79 -11.41 23.08 28.53
CA GLU A 79 -9.99 23.46 28.47
C GLU A 79 -9.22 22.61 27.45
N PHE A 80 -9.28 21.28 27.55
CA PHE A 80 -8.60 20.40 26.59
C PHE A 80 -9.15 20.52 25.16
N LYS A 81 -10.47 20.69 24.96
CA LYS A 81 -11.03 20.96 23.61
C LYS A 81 -10.52 22.27 23.03
N ARG A 82 -10.44 23.33 23.84
CA ARG A 82 -9.91 24.63 23.41
C ARG A 82 -8.44 24.53 23.01
N LEU A 83 -7.66 23.75 23.75
CA LEU A 83 -6.25 23.50 23.47
C LEU A 83 -6.04 22.62 22.23
N ASP A 84 -6.88 21.61 22.00
CA ASP A 84 -6.83 20.75 20.80
C ASP A 84 -7.22 21.54 19.53
N ASN A 85 -8.24 22.38 19.60
CA ASN A 85 -8.58 23.32 18.52
C ASN A 85 -7.41 24.27 18.21
N ALA A 86 -6.72 24.78 19.24
CA ALA A 86 -5.56 25.66 19.08
C ALA A 86 -4.31 24.93 18.53
N LEU A 87 -4.28 23.59 18.54
CA LEU A 87 -3.30 22.81 17.77
C LEU A 87 -3.71 22.63 16.30
N GLU A 88 -5.01 22.59 15.99
CA GLU A 88 -5.53 22.49 14.61
C GLU A 88 -5.48 23.83 13.84
N ASP A 89 -5.62 24.97 14.53
CA ASP A 89 -5.48 26.30 13.94
C ASP A 89 -4.01 26.62 13.57
N ASP A 90 -3.71 26.77 12.28
CA ASP A 90 -2.39 27.23 11.78
C ASP A 90 -2.25 28.77 11.91
N ASP A 91 -2.29 29.28 13.15
CA ASP A 91 -1.98 30.69 13.43
C ASP A 91 -0.45 30.88 13.51
N PRO A 92 0.18 31.61 12.56
CA PRO A 92 1.62 31.83 12.54
C PRO A 92 2.14 32.76 13.66
N ASN A 93 1.27 33.28 14.53
CA ASN A 93 1.64 34.09 15.68
C ASN A 93 1.75 33.28 16.98
N VAL A 94 1.35 32.01 16.99
CA VAL A 94 1.43 31.13 18.17
C VAL A 94 2.75 30.35 18.15
N ASP A 95 3.52 30.43 19.23
CA ASP A 95 4.68 29.54 19.41
C ASP A 95 4.18 28.11 19.70
N ARG A 96 4.49 27.20 18.79
CA ARG A 96 4.02 25.81 18.81
C ARG A 96 4.67 25.00 19.94
N ASP A 97 5.90 25.31 20.32
CA ASP A 97 6.59 24.62 21.42
C ASP A 97 6.12 25.15 22.78
N GLU A 98 5.83 26.45 22.90
CA GLU A 98 5.19 27.05 24.09
C GLU A 98 3.76 26.50 24.30
N LEU A 99 2.98 26.37 23.22
CA LEU A 99 1.65 25.76 23.27
C LEU A 99 1.73 24.29 23.73
N LEU A 100 2.61 23.49 23.15
CA LEU A 100 2.80 22.09 23.57
C LEU A 100 3.23 22.00 25.04
N ALA A 101 4.22 22.81 25.47
CA ALA A 101 4.66 22.85 26.87
C ALA A 101 3.51 23.21 27.84
N THR A 102 2.66 24.16 27.45
CA THR A 102 1.46 24.53 28.21
C THR A 102 0.49 23.36 28.34
N ILE A 103 0.20 22.65 27.24
CA ILE A 103 -0.70 21.48 27.27
C ILE A 103 -0.13 20.35 28.14
N PHE A 104 1.18 20.13 28.12
CA PHE A 104 1.81 19.10 28.95
C PHE A 104 1.75 19.41 30.46
N GLU A 105 1.87 20.66 30.90
CA GLU A 105 1.63 21.00 32.32
C GLU A 105 0.14 20.95 32.71
N VAL A 106 -0.80 21.28 31.81
CA VAL A 106 -2.25 21.13 32.06
C VAL A 106 -2.68 19.65 32.13
N ALA A 107 -2.03 18.78 31.33
CA ALA A 107 -2.25 17.33 31.33
C ALA A 107 -1.64 16.58 32.52
N LYS A 108 -0.79 17.25 33.31
CA LYS A 108 0.04 16.66 34.36
C LYS A 108 -0.78 16.13 35.54
N GLY A 109 -0.62 14.84 35.85
CA GLY A 109 -1.48 14.13 36.81
C GLY A 109 -2.91 13.87 36.31
N LYS A 110 -3.16 14.07 35.01
CA LYS A 110 -4.44 13.82 34.32
C LYS A 110 -4.28 12.92 33.09
N GLU A 111 -3.07 12.44 32.80
CA GLU A 111 -2.66 11.73 31.58
C GLU A 111 -3.50 10.47 31.36
N LEU A 112 -3.69 9.67 32.42
CA LEU A 112 -4.51 8.46 32.42
C LEU A 112 -5.99 8.75 32.13
N LYS A 113 -6.52 9.87 32.65
CA LYS A 113 -7.89 10.33 32.36
C LYS A 113 -8.02 10.80 30.92
N LEU A 114 -7.02 11.52 30.41
CA LEU A 114 -6.98 12.05 29.05
C LEU A 114 -6.94 10.90 28.03
N ALA A 115 -6.05 9.93 28.22
CA ALA A 115 -5.91 8.73 27.40
C ALA A 115 -7.16 7.81 27.44
N CYS A 116 -7.86 7.77 28.58
CA CYS A 116 -9.11 7.02 28.72
C CYS A 116 -10.38 7.82 28.40
N SER A 117 -10.28 9.11 28.03
CA SER A 117 -11.44 9.92 27.68
C SER A 117 -11.89 9.67 26.24
N GLN A 118 -13.22 9.56 26.04
CA GLN A 118 -13.82 9.49 24.70
C GLN A 118 -13.61 10.77 23.90
N SER A 119 -13.54 11.92 24.56
CA SER A 119 -13.37 13.24 23.94
C SER A 119 -11.89 13.64 23.77
N CYS A 120 -10.99 13.10 24.59
CA CYS A 120 -9.61 13.61 24.69
C CYS A 120 -8.50 12.61 24.35
N SER A 121 -8.81 11.32 24.11
CA SER A 121 -7.79 10.34 23.69
C SER A 121 -7.14 10.68 22.34
N ARG A 122 -7.89 11.33 21.44
CA ARG A 122 -7.38 11.87 20.16
C ARG A 122 -6.34 12.97 20.37
N LEU A 123 -6.58 13.89 21.32
CA LEU A 123 -5.59 14.88 21.76
C LEU A 123 -4.35 14.17 22.34
N MET A 124 -4.51 13.12 23.15
CA MET A 124 -3.35 12.35 23.65
C MET A 124 -2.55 11.68 22.52
N GLU A 125 -3.18 11.00 21.57
CA GLU A 125 -2.48 10.43 20.39
C GLU A 125 -1.81 11.52 19.53
N ARG A 126 -2.39 12.72 19.43
CA ARG A 126 -1.82 13.91 18.76
C ARG A 126 -0.62 14.48 19.52
N LEU A 127 -0.70 14.63 20.84
CA LEU A 127 0.42 15.05 21.68
C LEU A 127 1.60 14.07 21.56
N ILE A 128 1.34 12.77 21.49
CA ILE A 128 2.37 11.73 21.30
C ILE A 128 3.10 11.84 19.94
N LEU A 129 2.42 12.26 18.87
CA LEU A 129 3.04 12.55 17.56
C LEU A 129 4.01 13.72 17.61
N LEU A 130 3.67 14.73 18.41
CA LEU A 130 4.37 16.01 18.51
C LEU A 130 5.45 16.03 19.61
N SER A 131 5.37 15.10 20.57
CA SER A 131 6.29 14.97 21.71
C SER A 131 7.76 14.84 21.29
N ASN A 132 8.64 15.61 21.92
CA ASN A 132 10.08 15.32 21.93
C ASN A 132 10.42 14.07 22.76
N THR A 133 11.68 13.63 22.79
CA THR A 133 12.06 12.41 23.52
C THR A 133 11.75 12.50 25.01
N ARG A 134 11.98 13.65 25.65
CA ARG A 134 11.73 13.86 27.09
C ARG A 134 10.24 13.76 27.44
N GLN A 135 9.37 14.33 26.61
CA GLN A 135 7.91 14.21 26.74
C GLN A 135 7.45 12.75 26.55
N LYS A 136 8.00 12.03 25.56
CA LYS A 136 7.76 10.59 25.39
C LYS A 136 8.16 9.80 26.64
N LYS A 137 9.33 10.07 27.24
CA LYS A 137 9.79 9.44 28.50
C LYS A 137 8.79 9.67 29.65
N GLY A 138 8.34 10.92 29.82
CA GLY A 138 7.35 11.27 30.85
C GLY A 138 5.99 10.60 30.67
N LEU A 139 5.56 10.34 29.42
CA LEU A 139 4.32 9.60 29.16
C LEU A 139 4.44 8.10 29.45
N PHE A 140 5.63 7.48 29.37
CA PHE A 140 5.83 6.12 29.90
C PHE A 140 5.74 6.11 31.44
N ASP A 141 6.37 7.07 32.10
CA ASP A 141 6.36 7.20 33.57
C ASP A 141 4.92 7.40 34.10
N ALA A 142 4.14 8.28 33.46
CA ALA A 142 2.73 8.53 33.79
C ALA A 142 1.77 7.37 33.46
N PHE A 143 2.19 6.38 32.65
CA PHE A 143 1.41 5.18 32.31
C PHE A 143 1.88 3.92 33.02
N ALA A 144 3.03 3.95 33.71
CA ALA A 144 3.61 2.80 34.39
C ALA A 144 2.71 2.27 35.51
N ASN A 145 2.67 0.96 35.69
CA ASN A 145 1.76 0.21 36.58
C ASN A 145 0.27 0.22 36.13
N HIS A 146 -0.05 0.83 34.98
CA HIS A 146 -1.40 0.91 34.42
C HIS A 146 -1.53 0.34 33.00
N PHE A 147 -0.45 -0.18 32.40
CA PHE A 147 -0.44 -0.69 31.03
C PHE A 147 -1.44 -1.84 30.80
N PRO A 148 -1.60 -2.88 31.64
CA PRO A 148 -2.63 -3.90 31.46
C PRO A 148 -4.06 -3.32 31.30
N THR A 149 -4.40 -2.31 32.10
CA THR A 149 -5.66 -1.55 31.98
C THR A 149 -5.70 -0.76 30.68
N LEU A 150 -4.64 0.01 30.37
CA LEU A 150 -4.60 0.89 29.21
C LEU A 150 -4.65 0.12 27.89
N VAL A 151 -3.86 -0.95 27.73
CA VAL A 151 -3.77 -1.70 26.47
C VAL A 151 -5.04 -2.49 26.14
N THR A 152 -5.88 -2.79 27.14
CA THR A 152 -7.22 -3.40 26.97
C THR A 152 -8.36 -2.37 26.93
N HIS A 153 -8.06 -1.09 27.14
CA HIS A 153 -9.07 -0.04 27.12
C HIS A 153 -9.36 0.48 25.70
N ARG A 154 -10.64 0.70 25.38
CA ARG A 154 -11.13 1.11 24.04
C ARG A 154 -10.56 2.41 23.46
N PHE A 155 -9.91 3.23 24.29
CA PHE A 155 -9.21 4.46 23.88
C PHE A 155 -7.74 4.47 24.33
N GLY A 156 -7.44 3.92 25.51
CA GLY A 156 -6.08 3.85 26.05
C GLY A 156 -5.15 2.97 25.20
N SER A 157 -5.70 1.93 24.56
CA SER A 157 -4.98 1.03 23.66
C SER A 157 -4.37 1.78 22.48
N HIS A 158 -5.14 2.67 21.85
CA HIS A 158 -4.65 3.49 20.74
C HIS A 158 -3.60 4.51 21.21
N CYS A 159 -3.74 5.07 22.41
CA CYS A 159 -2.68 5.90 23.02
C CYS A 159 -1.38 5.09 23.23
N CYS A 160 -1.47 3.83 23.70
CA CYS A 160 -0.33 2.93 23.87
C CYS A 160 0.29 2.50 22.53
N GLU A 161 -0.52 2.11 21.54
CA GLU A 161 -0.08 1.85 20.16
C GLU A 161 0.75 3.04 19.64
N GLN A 162 0.23 4.25 19.82
CA GLN A 162 0.86 5.46 19.31
C GLN A 162 2.16 5.79 20.08
N LEU A 163 2.16 5.67 21.42
CA LEU A 163 3.37 5.88 22.24
C LEU A 163 4.49 4.91 21.84
N PHE A 164 4.16 3.64 21.63
CA PHE A 164 5.13 2.63 21.23
C PHE A 164 5.65 2.86 19.80
N LEU A 165 4.77 3.24 18.85
CA LEU A 165 5.17 3.53 17.46
C LEU A 165 6.05 4.78 17.36
N GLN A 166 5.72 5.86 18.07
CA GLN A 166 6.48 7.12 18.02
C GLN A 166 7.77 7.09 18.85
N SER A 167 7.92 6.12 19.76
CA SER A 167 9.15 5.92 20.54
C SER A 167 10.11 4.90 19.90
N ALA A 168 9.63 4.10 18.94
CA ALA A 168 10.44 3.15 18.18
C ALA A 168 11.68 3.76 17.46
N PRO A 169 11.64 4.99 16.90
CA PRO A 169 12.83 5.62 16.34
C PRO A 169 13.86 5.97 17.42
N VAL A 170 13.40 6.51 18.56
CA VAL A 170 14.24 6.91 19.70
C VAL A 170 15.12 5.75 20.20
N ILE A 171 14.56 4.53 20.32
CA ILE A 171 15.33 3.32 20.67
C ILE A 171 16.51 3.08 19.70
N THR A 172 16.28 3.34 18.41
CA THR A 172 17.28 3.13 17.34
C THR A 172 18.41 4.15 17.45
N ARG A 173 18.06 5.37 17.88
CA ARG A 173 18.92 6.56 17.96
C ARG A 173 19.74 6.59 19.27
N GLU A 174 19.14 6.20 20.39
CA GLU A 174 19.87 5.92 21.64
C GLU A 174 20.90 4.79 21.43
N LEU A 175 20.55 3.75 20.67
CA LEU A 175 21.46 2.64 20.32
C LEU A 175 22.64 3.06 19.42
N THR A 176 22.52 4.12 18.61
CA THR A 176 23.66 4.70 17.85
C THR A 176 24.44 5.76 18.63
N GLY A 177 23.96 6.17 19.81
CA GLY A 177 24.55 7.25 20.59
C GLY A 177 24.24 8.66 20.04
N GLU A 178 23.19 8.78 19.22
CA GLU A 178 22.72 10.05 18.66
C GLU A 178 21.80 10.77 19.66
N VAL A 179 22.26 11.94 20.13
CA VAL A 179 21.60 12.78 21.15
C VAL A 179 20.75 13.86 20.48
N GLU A 180 19.54 14.14 21.01
CA GLU A 180 18.65 15.17 20.46
C GLU A 180 19.27 16.57 20.65
N GLY A 181 18.95 17.52 19.76
CA GLY A 181 19.51 18.88 19.84
C GLY A 181 19.24 19.56 21.19
N ASN A 182 18.02 19.41 21.69
CA ASN A 182 17.53 20.03 22.93
C ASN A 182 18.05 19.36 24.22
N ASP A 183 18.71 18.20 24.16
CA ASP A 183 19.34 17.60 25.34
C ASP A 183 20.58 18.39 25.80
N LYS A 184 21.08 19.32 24.97
CA LYS A 184 22.20 20.20 25.32
C LYS A 184 21.79 21.34 26.24
N ASP A 185 20.62 21.92 26.03
CA ASP A 185 20.13 23.04 26.85
C ASP A 185 19.90 22.61 28.30
N ALA A 186 19.55 21.33 28.50
CA ALA A 186 19.45 20.68 29.81
C ALA A 186 20.78 20.56 30.59
N GLN A 187 21.92 20.96 30.01
CA GLN A 187 23.22 20.98 30.69
C GLN A 187 23.66 22.38 31.15
N GLU A 188 22.98 23.47 30.75
CA GLU A 188 23.26 24.84 31.22
C GLU A 188 22.03 25.59 31.79
N GLU A 189 20.79 25.21 31.45
CA GLU A 189 19.56 25.85 31.96
C GLU A 189 19.22 25.44 33.42
N GLY A 190 19.43 26.37 34.35
CA GLY A 190 18.61 26.45 35.58
C GLY A 190 19.12 25.70 36.82
N ALA A 191 20.15 26.25 37.49
CA ALA A 191 20.49 25.90 38.87
C ALA A 191 19.42 26.44 39.86
N GLY A 192 18.27 25.77 39.92
CA GLY A 192 17.09 26.17 40.70
C GLY A 192 16.46 25.02 41.48
N ASP A 193 16.64 25.08 42.81
CA ASP A 193 15.98 24.30 43.86
C ASP A 193 16.10 22.75 43.89
N GLY A 194 17.05 22.29 44.71
CA GLY A 194 16.78 21.30 45.75
C GLY A 194 16.66 19.81 45.39
N ALA A 195 16.26 19.45 44.17
CA ALA A 195 16.01 18.06 43.78
C ALA A 195 17.09 17.50 42.86
N GLU A 196 17.78 16.44 43.30
CA GLU A 196 18.60 15.57 42.44
C GLU A 196 17.68 14.82 41.46
N LYS A 197 17.38 15.44 40.31
CA LYS A 197 16.63 14.80 39.22
C LYS A 197 17.45 13.63 38.69
N GLN A 198 17.02 12.41 39.03
CA GLN A 198 17.65 11.18 38.57
C GLN A 198 17.67 11.12 37.03
N PRO A 199 18.69 10.48 36.43
CA PRO A 199 18.74 10.31 34.98
C PRO A 199 17.51 9.54 34.50
N LEU A 200 16.83 10.07 33.49
CA LEU A 200 15.67 9.40 32.88
C LEU A 200 16.13 8.10 32.21
N LEU A 201 15.40 7.01 32.47
CA LEU A 201 15.63 5.70 31.87
C LEU A 201 15.73 5.77 30.33
N THR A 202 16.51 4.88 29.74
CA THR A 202 16.55 4.68 28.28
C THR A 202 15.19 4.18 27.76
N MET A 203 14.92 4.40 26.48
CA MET A 203 13.77 3.77 25.81
C MET A 203 13.92 2.25 25.71
N GLU A 204 15.14 1.71 25.79
CA GLU A 204 15.35 0.26 25.99
C GLU A 204 14.76 -0.20 27.32
N GLU A 205 15.13 0.44 28.43
CA GLU A 205 14.65 0.10 29.78
C GLU A 205 13.14 0.31 29.94
N LEU A 206 12.59 1.42 29.43
CA LEU A 206 11.15 1.70 29.49
C LEU A 206 10.31 0.63 28.75
N PHE A 207 10.77 0.15 27.58
CA PHE A 207 10.11 -0.94 26.87
C PHE A 207 10.26 -2.30 27.60
N LEU A 208 11.32 -2.51 28.38
CA LEU A 208 11.47 -3.72 29.20
C LEU A 208 10.54 -3.70 30.42
N LEU A 209 10.36 -2.54 31.08
CA LEU A 209 9.39 -2.38 32.17
C LEU A 209 7.95 -2.64 31.72
N VAL A 210 7.55 -2.11 30.55
CA VAL A 210 6.24 -2.40 29.94
C VAL A 210 6.04 -3.90 29.65
N LEU A 211 7.11 -4.65 29.37
CA LEU A 211 7.02 -6.08 29.13
C LEU A 211 6.90 -6.90 30.41
N ASP A 212 7.58 -6.50 31.48
CA ASP A 212 7.48 -7.09 32.82
C ASP A 212 6.03 -6.96 33.34
N GLU A 213 5.46 -5.76 33.22
CA GLU A 213 4.09 -5.43 33.63
C GLU A 213 2.98 -6.18 32.85
N LEU A 214 3.25 -6.48 31.57
CA LEU A 214 2.32 -7.22 30.70
C LEU A 214 2.51 -8.75 30.76
N GLU A 215 3.52 -9.27 31.47
CA GLU A 215 3.93 -10.68 31.42
C GLU A 215 2.80 -11.65 31.80
N GLU A 216 2.18 -11.48 32.97
CA GLU A 216 1.10 -12.36 33.44
C GLU A 216 -0.16 -12.27 32.56
N HIS A 217 -0.32 -11.16 31.83
CA HIS A 217 -1.49 -10.85 31.03
C HIS A 217 -1.41 -11.37 29.58
N LEU A 218 -0.22 -11.76 29.09
CA LEU A 218 0.07 -12.08 27.69
C LEU A 218 -1.00 -12.95 27.00
N THR A 219 -1.41 -14.06 27.62
CA THR A 219 -2.35 -15.03 27.04
C THR A 219 -3.74 -14.42 26.80
N VAL A 220 -4.23 -13.59 27.72
CA VAL A 220 -5.54 -12.90 27.58
C VAL A 220 -5.46 -11.83 26.49
N LEU A 221 -4.37 -11.07 26.47
CA LEU A 221 -4.10 -10.01 25.48
C LEU A 221 -4.08 -10.53 24.04
N MET A 222 -3.68 -11.78 23.80
CA MET A 222 -3.75 -12.37 22.45
C MET A 222 -5.18 -12.50 21.89
N THR A 223 -6.18 -12.59 22.77
CA THR A 223 -7.60 -12.73 22.41
C THR A 223 -8.42 -11.46 22.59
N ASP A 224 -7.99 -10.53 23.45
CA ASP A 224 -8.67 -9.24 23.66
C ASP A 224 -8.70 -8.37 22.40
N THR A 225 -9.82 -7.70 22.17
CA THR A 225 -10.10 -6.94 20.94
C THR A 225 -9.23 -5.70 20.78
N PHE A 226 -8.68 -5.16 21.88
CA PHE A 226 -7.77 -4.01 21.89
C PHE A 226 -6.33 -4.45 22.18
N GLY A 227 -6.12 -5.25 23.23
CA GLY A 227 -4.82 -5.75 23.67
C GLY A 227 -4.06 -6.50 22.59
N SER A 228 -4.74 -7.26 21.72
CA SER A 228 -4.11 -7.97 20.61
C SER A 228 -3.49 -7.02 19.57
N HIS A 229 -4.06 -5.83 19.37
CA HIS A 229 -3.48 -4.80 18.50
C HIS A 229 -2.23 -4.19 19.14
N THR A 230 -2.33 -3.78 20.40
CA THR A 230 -1.21 -3.19 21.15
C THR A 230 -0.04 -4.16 21.31
N LEU A 231 -0.29 -5.44 21.59
CA LEU A 231 0.74 -6.49 21.65
C LEU A 231 1.41 -6.74 20.29
N ARG A 232 0.65 -6.68 19.18
CA ARG A 232 1.21 -6.73 17.82
C ARG A 232 2.09 -5.51 17.52
N VAL A 233 1.73 -4.31 17.98
CA VAL A 233 2.59 -3.11 17.89
C VAL A 233 3.88 -3.33 18.66
N LEU A 234 3.79 -3.72 19.93
CA LEU A 234 4.94 -3.91 20.81
C LEU A 234 5.96 -4.90 20.22
N LEU A 235 5.50 -6.10 19.82
CA LEU A 235 6.33 -7.11 19.14
C LEU A 235 6.91 -6.63 17.80
N THR A 236 6.24 -5.73 17.09
CA THR A 236 6.75 -5.12 15.84
C THR A 236 7.85 -4.11 16.12
N VAL A 237 7.73 -3.32 17.19
CA VAL A 237 8.76 -2.37 17.63
C VAL A 237 10.00 -3.12 18.14
N LEU A 238 9.81 -4.12 19.00
CA LEU A 238 10.89 -4.96 19.56
C LEU A 238 11.68 -5.70 18.48
N SER A 239 11.01 -6.18 17.42
CA SER A 239 11.65 -6.92 16.33
C SER A 239 12.30 -6.03 15.24
N GLY A 240 12.34 -4.71 15.43
CA GLY A 240 12.98 -3.77 14.51
C GLY A 240 12.29 -3.66 13.15
N ARG A 241 11.02 -4.03 13.04
CA ARG A 241 10.29 -4.03 11.77
C ARG A 241 10.02 -2.61 11.26
N PRO A 242 10.04 -2.38 9.93
CA PRO A 242 9.62 -1.11 9.35
C PRO A 242 8.11 -0.90 9.54
N LEU A 243 7.76 0.21 10.19
CA LEU A 243 6.37 0.53 10.58
C LEU A 243 5.56 1.08 9.40
N SER A 244 6.24 1.64 8.39
CA SER A 244 5.66 2.20 7.17
C SER A 244 5.06 1.14 6.23
N GLN A 245 5.60 -0.08 6.21
CA GLN A 245 5.29 -1.09 5.19
C GLN A 245 3.84 -1.56 5.25
N VAL A 246 3.26 -1.83 4.07
CA VAL A 246 1.85 -2.23 3.92
C VAL A 246 1.53 -3.54 4.66
N ALA A 247 2.47 -4.49 4.71
CA ALA A 247 2.31 -5.73 5.47
C ALA A 247 2.21 -5.45 6.98
N THR A 248 3.09 -4.60 7.51
CA THR A 248 3.06 -4.14 8.91
C THR A 248 1.76 -3.40 9.21
N LYS A 249 1.37 -2.41 8.39
CA LYS A 249 0.12 -1.65 8.59
C LYS A 249 -1.13 -2.54 8.56
N SER A 250 -1.19 -3.53 7.67
CA SER A 250 -2.29 -4.50 7.62
C SER A 250 -2.29 -5.53 8.76
N LEU A 251 -1.17 -5.68 9.49
CA LEU A 251 -1.07 -6.50 10.70
C LEU A 251 -1.47 -5.71 11.95
N LEU A 252 -1.09 -4.43 12.01
CA LEU A 252 -1.28 -3.55 13.16
C LEU A 252 -2.66 -2.88 13.20
N GLN A 253 -3.13 -2.31 12.09
CA GLN A 253 -4.31 -1.44 12.10
C GLN A 253 -5.60 -2.24 11.91
N SER A 254 -6.65 -1.88 12.66
CA SER A 254 -8.01 -2.33 12.33
C SER A 254 -8.46 -1.67 11.02
N LYS A 255 -9.39 -2.29 10.28
CA LYS A 255 -9.93 -1.73 9.02
C LYS A 255 -10.73 -0.43 9.21
N ARG A 256 -10.89 0.04 10.45
CA ARG A 256 -11.65 1.23 10.84
C ARG A 256 -10.83 2.23 11.67
N LYS A 257 -9.52 2.02 11.89
CA LYS A 257 -8.72 3.04 12.59
C LYS A 257 -8.60 4.26 11.67
N GLU A 258 -9.32 5.32 12.03
CA GLU A 258 -9.15 6.64 11.42
C GLU A 258 -7.70 7.10 11.63
N GLN A 259 -7.09 7.66 10.60
CA GLN A 259 -5.75 8.22 10.73
C GLN A 259 -5.87 9.63 11.30
N ILE A 260 -5.18 9.88 12.41
CA ILE A 260 -5.06 11.22 12.98
C ILE A 260 -4.24 12.05 12.00
N ALA A 261 -4.93 13.00 11.36
CA ALA A 261 -4.27 14.03 10.58
C ALA A 261 -3.50 14.95 11.53
N LEU A 262 -2.24 15.19 11.20
CA LEU A 262 -1.55 16.37 11.68
C LEU A 262 -2.09 17.59 10.90
N PRO A 263 -2.17 18.77 11.52
CA PRO A 263 -2.58 19.99 10.82
C PRO A 263 -1.55 20.36 9.74
N ASP A 264 -1.96 21.13 8.74
CA ASP A 264 -1.06 21.55 7.66
C ASP A 264 0.15 22.32 8.23
N GLY A 265 1.33 22.05 7.68
CA GLY A 265 2.58 22.64 8.17
C GLY A 265 3.12 22.05 9.48
N TRP A 266 2.51 21.01 10.05
CA TRP A 266 3.13 20.19 11.09
C TRP A 266 3.71 18.90 10.49
N THR A 267 4.92 18.53 10.91
CA THR A 267 5.54 17.23 10.60
C THR A 267 5.56 16.35 11.84
N ALA A 268 5.23 15.06 11.71
CA ALA A 268 5.50 14.09 12.77
C ALA A 268 7.00 14.10 13.08
N THR A 269 7.37 13.91 14.36
CA THR A 269 8.77 14.11 14.81
C THR A 269 9.79 13.31 14.00
N GLU A 270 9.50 12.05 13.64
CA GLU A 270 10.30 11.28 12.67
C GLU A 270 9.40 10.35 11.82
N GLU A 271 9.47 10.42 10.47
CA GLU A 271 8.88 9.39 9.60
C GLU A 271 9.81 8.17 9.49
N THR A 272 9.39 7.01 10.00
CA THR A 272 10.15 5.76 9.81
C THR A 272 10.09 5.26 8.37
N GLY A 273 11.25 5.11 7.73
CA GLY A 273 11.36 4.55 6.37
C GLY A 273 11.10 3.04 6.27
N ASP A 274 11.00 2.54 5.04
CA ASP A 274 10.69 1.15 4.68
C ASP A 274 11.76 0.09 5.06
N GLN A 275 12.84 0.48 5.75
CA GLN A 275 13.95 -0.41 6.10
C GLN A 275 13.83 -0.94 7.55
N PRO A 276 14.33 -2.16 7.84
CA PRO A 276 14.45 -2.63 9.21
C PRO A 276 15.32 -1.69 10.07
N ARG A 277 14.85 -1.37 11.27
CA ARG A 277 15.60 -0.58 12.26
C ARG A 277 16.57 -1.46 13.03
N ALA A 278 17.68 -0.87 13.50
CA ALA A 278 18.47 -1.49 14.55
C ALA A 278 17.68 -1.49 15.87
N VAL A 279 17.86 -2.54 16.67
CA VAL A 279 17.23 -2.71 17.99
C VAL A 279 18.21 -3.37 18.96
N PRO A 280 18.10 -3.10 20.27
CA PRO A 280 18.92 -3.73 21.29
C PRO A 280 18.88 -5.25 21.29
N ALA A 281 19.98 -5.88 21.69
CA ALA A 281 20.10 -7.33 21.74
C ALA A 281 19.16 -7.98 22.78
N CYS A 282 18.75 -7.24 23.81
CA CYS A 282 17.79 -7.70 24.80
C CYS A 282 16.39 -7.92 24.20
N PHE A 283 15.98 -7.17 23.18
CA PHE A 283 14.66 -7.34 22.54
C PHE A 283 14.58 -8.67 21.79
N ASP A 284 15.67 -9.09 21.13
CA ASP A 284 15.80 -10.42 20.49
C ASP A 284 15.82 -11.58 21.53
N MET A 285 15.93 -11.26 22.83
CA MET A 285 15.74 -12.19 23.96
C MET A 285 14.33 -12.10 24.56
N ALA A 286 13.81 -10.90 24.80
CA ALA A 286 12.48 -10.67 25.34
C ALA A 286 11.38 -11.26 24.43
N VAL A 287 11.49 -11.08 23.11
CA VAL A 287 10.57 -11.72 22.14
C VAL A 287 10.64 -13.26 22.21
N ARG A 288 11.80 -13.85 22.52
CA ARG A 288 11.89 -15.32 22.73
C ARG A 288 11.23 -15.75 24.04
N LYS A 289 11.36 -14.96 25.10
CA LYS A 289 10.68 -15.20 26.37
C LYS A 289 9.16 -15.17 26.18
N ILE A 290 8.62 -14.10 25.59
CA ILE A 290 7.19 -13.98 25.23
C ILE A 290 6.71 -15.18 24.41
N ILE A 291 7.45 -15.59 23.37
CA ILE A 291 7.11 -16.77 22.57
C ILE A 291 7.13 -18.04 23.42
N SER A 292 8.14 -18.25 24.27
CA SER A 292 8.24 -19.41 25.16
C SER A 292 7.06 -19.49 26.12
N ASP A 293 6.75 -18.39 26.80
CA ASP A 293 5.76 -18.35 27.88
C ASP A 293 4.33 -18.50 27.33
N VAL A 294 4.04 -17.86 26.19
CA VAL A 294 2.82 -18.10 25.41
C VAL A 294 2.72 -19.57 24.98
N LEU A 295 3.81 -20.21 24.57
CA LEU A 295 3.79 -21.63 24.18
C LEU A 295 3.65 -22.60 25.37
N VAL A 296 4.03 -22.18 26.58
CA VAL A 296 3.74 -22.93 27.82
C VAL A 296 2.28 -22.76 28.23
N ALA A 297 1.72 -21.56 28.13
CA ALA A 297 0.32 -21.27 28.49
C ALA A 297 -0.70 -21.85 27.50
N LEU A 298 -0.39 -21.90 26.20
CA LEU A 298 -1.28 -22.43 25.18
C LEU A 298 -1.27 -23.96 25.12
N ASP A 299 -2.36 -24.59 25.55
CA ASP A 299 -2.63 -26.01 25.27
C ASP A 299 -3.00 -26.23 23.77
N PRO A 300 -2.91 -27.46 23.24
CA PRO A 300 -3.20 -27.75 21.82
C PRO A 300 -4.62 -27.38 21.37
N THR A 301 -5.60 -27.44 22.27
CA THR A 301 -7.00 -27.07 22.02
C THR A 301 -7.13 -25.56 21.86
N MET A 302 -6.56 -24.78 22.79
CA MET A 302 -6.56 -23.33 22.70
C MET A 302 -5.80 -22.85 21.46
N LEU A 303 -4.65 -23.47 21.14
CA LEU A 303 -3.92 -23.19 19.90
C LEU A 303 -4.80 -23.46 18.66
N ALA A 304 -5.50 -24.60 18.60
CA ALA A 304 -6.39 -24.94 17.48
C ALA A 304 -7.59 -23.96 17.34
N VAL A 305 -8.12 -23.42 18.44
CA VAL A 305 -9.13 -22.36 18.44
C VAL A 305 -8.52 -21.06 17.89
N MET A 306 -7.36 -20.64 18.40
CA MET A 306 -6.71 -19.38 18.02
C MET A 306 -6.27 -19.34 16.56
N VAL A 307 -5.93 -20.48 15.94
CA VAL A 307 -5.70 -20.58 14.49
C VAL A 307 -6.89 -20.04 13.68
N LYS A 308 -8.12 -20.14 14.19
CA LYS A 308 -9.36 -19.70 13.53
C LYS A 308 -10.00 -18.47 14.19
N HIS A 309 -9.50 -18.00 15.32
CA HIS A 309 -10.03 -16.84 16.02
C HIS A 309 -9.66 -15.53 15.29
N PRO A 310 -10.60 -14.62 14.97
CA PRO A 310 -10.30 -13.41 14.21
C PRO A 310 -9.28 -12.48 14.91
N THR A 311 -9.27 -12.44 16.24
CA THR A 311 -8.33 -11.64 17.05
C THR A 311 -7.02 -12.37 17.36
N GLY A 312 -7.08 -13.71 17.46
CA GLY A 312 -5.93 -14.56 17.84
C GLY A 312 -5.04 -14.97 16.65
N ASN A 313 -5.62 -15.16 15.47
CA ASN A 313 -4.88 -15.53 14.27
C ASN A 313 -3.85 -14.48 13.82
N PRO A 314 -4.12 -13.15 13.85
CA PRO A 314 -3.13 -12.13 13.51
C PRO A 314 -1.91 -12.10 14.44
N ILE A 315 -2.10 -12.30 15.75
CA ILE A 315 -0.98 -12.36 16.70
C ILE A 315 -0.20 -13.69 16.56
N LEU A 316 -0.88 -14.83 16.32
CA LEU A 316 -0.21 -16.09 15.96
C LEU A 316 0.61 -15.98 14.67
N GLN A 317 0.13 -15.24 13.65
CA GLN A 317 0.92 -14.97 12.44
C GLN A 317 2.22 -14.25 12.78
N LEU A 318 2.16 -13.18 13.59
CA LEU A 318 3.36 -12.45 14.00
C LEU A 318 4.32 -13.31 14.82
N LEU A 319 3.82 -14.03 15.83
CA LEU A 319 4.64 -14.90 16.66
C LEU A 319 5.31 -16.01 15.83
N LEU A 320 4.61 -16.62 14.88
CA LEU A 320 5.18 -17.63 13.99
C LEU A 320 6.27 -17.05 13.09
N GLU A 321 6.07 -15.84 12.56
CA GLU A 321 7.07 -15.17 11.73
C GLU A 321 8.34 -14.82 12.54
N LEU A 322 8.15 -14.34 13.78
CA LEU A 322 9.24 -14.00 14.70
C LEU A 322 9.99 -15.24 15.19
N ASP A 323 9.30 -16.29 15.61
CA ASP A 323 9.86 -17.59 15.99
C ASP A 323 10.77 -18.15 14.88
N ILE A 324 10.27 -18.19 13.64
CA ILE A 324 11.04 -18.65 12.48
C ILE A 324 12.25 -17.75 12.22
N ALA A 325 12.09 -16.43 12.26
CA ALA A 325 13.18 -15.49 12.01
C ALA A 325 14.28 -15.58 13.08
N LEU A 326 13.90 -15.60 14.35
CA LEU A 326 14.77 -15.71 15.52
C LEU A 326 15.54 -17.03 15.55
N ASN A 327 14.88 -18.15 15.23
CA ASN A 327 15.56 -19.44 15.17
C ASN A 327 16.42 -19.60 13.91
N THR A 328 16.09 -18.93 12.81
CA THR A 328 16.98 -18.82 11.64
C THR A 328 18.24 -18.02 11.96
N LYS A 329 18.12 -16.83 12.61
CA LYS A 329 19.24 -16.03 13.13
C LYS A 329 20.15 -16.85 14.07
N ALA A 330 19.56 -17.63 14.98
CA ALA A 330 20.31 -18.44 15.94
C ALA A 330 21.10 -19.56 15.25
N ASN A 331 20.48 -20.25 14.29
CA ASN A 331 21.11 -21.35 13.58
C ASN A 331 22.23 -20.89 12.61
N SER A 332 22.10 -19.73 11.97
CA SER A 332 23.21 -19.17 11.17
C SER A 332 24.40 -18.77 12.04
N LYS A 333 24.17 -18.10 13.18
CA LYS A 333 25.21 -17.70 14.15
C LYS A 333 25.88 -18.91 14.84
N ARG A 334 25.14 -20.01 15.05
CA ARG A 334 25.71 -21.30 15.48
C ARG A 334 26.59 -21.91 14.38
N LYS A 335 26.14 -21.88 13.12
CA LYS A 335 26.91 -22.46 12.00
C LYS A 335 28.20 -21.68 11.72
N SER A 336 28.19 -20.35 11.76
CA SER A 336 29.42 -19.56 11.57
C SER A 336 30.43 -19.84 12.68
N LYS A 337 29.99 -19.85 13.95
CA LYS A 337 30.86 -20.20 15.09
C LYS A 337 31.39 -21.64 15.05
N ALA A 338 30.59 -22.59 14.55
CA ALA A 338 31.07 -23.95 14.35
C ALA A 338 32.18 -23.99 13.28
N GLN A 339 31.99 -23.27 12.17
CA GLN A 339 32.95 -23.21 11.06
C GLN A 339 34.25 -22.47 11.46
N GLU A 340 34.15 -21.38 12.24
CA GLU A 340 35.30 -20.70 12.88
C GLU A 340 36.04 -21.62 13.86
N ALA A 341 35.31 -22.43 14.64
CA ALA A 341 35.89 -23.38 15.58
C ALA A 341 36.50 -24.63 14.91
N GLU A 342 36.05 -24.97 13.71
CA GLU A 342 36.55 -26.07 12.87
C GLU A 342 37.85 -25.66 12.17
N GLU A 343 37.94 -24.42 11.65
CA GLU A 343 39.21 -23.82 11.19
C GLU A 343 40.23 -23.64 12.33
N ALA A 344 39.77 -23.46 13.58
CA ALA A 344 40.62 -23.36 14.76
C ALA A 344 41.02 -24.72 15.39
N LYS A 345 40.60 -25.86 14.85
CA LYS A 345 40.86 -27.20 15.42
C LYS A 345 41.37 -28.23 14.41
N LEU A 346 42.54 -27.95 13.84
CA LEU A 346 43.33 -28.95 13.12
C LEU A 346 44.29 -29.76 14.03
N GLU A 347 43.89 -30.08 15.26
CA GLU A 347 44.62 -31.06 16.10
C GLU A 347 43.72 -31.67 17.19
N THR A 348 43.97 -32.95 17.53
CA THR A 348 43.20 -33.83 18.44
C THR A 348 41.72 -34.03 18.06
N ALA A 349 41.44 -35.18 17.43
CA ALA A 349 40.08 -35.66 17.18
C ALA A 349 39.63 -36.61 18.31
N GLU A 350 38.57 -36.25 19.02
CA GLU A 350 37.76 -37.17 19.82
C GLU A 350 36.28 -36.95 19.48
N GLU A 351 35.56 -38.03 19.17
CA GLU A 351 34.13 -37.98 18.89
C GLU A 351 33.34 -37.71 20.18
N LYS A 352 32.64 -36.56 20.25
CA LYS A 352 31.59 -36.37 21.25
C LYS A 352 30.23 -36.79 20.69
N PRO A 353 29.33 -37.37 21.51
CA PRO A 353 28.02 -37.80 21.06
C PRO A 353 27.18 -36.64 20.51
N LYS A 354 26.20 -36.98 19.67
CA LYS A 354 25.09 -36.07 19.38
C LYS A 354 24.31 -35.84 20.67
N GLU A 355 24.40 -34.65 21.24
CA GLU A 355 23.46 -34.21 22.28
C GLU A 355 22.07 -34.14 21.65
N ASP A 356 21.12 -34.88 22.20
CA ASP A 356 19.71 -34.81 21.80
C ASP A 356 19.15 -33.49 22.31
N ALA A 357 19.18 -32.48 21.45
CA ALA A 357 18.99 -31.08 21.81
C ALA A 357 17.52 -30.77 22.09
N GLY A 358 17.06 -31.13 23.30
CA GLY A 358 15.77 -30.76 23.89
C GLY A 358 15.65 -29.27 24.17
N GLY A 359 15.70 -28.45 23.12
CA GLY A 359 15.28 -27.05 23.18
C GLY A 359 13.76 -26.95 23.36
N PRO A 360 13.24 -25.81 23.84
CA PRO A 360 11.81 -25.58 23.93
C PRO A 360 11.14 -25.74 22.56
N GLN A 361 9.96 -26.36 22.52
CA GLN A 361 9.21 -26.53 21.27
C GLN A 361 8.91 -25.16 20.66
N THR A 362 9.23 -25.00 19.38
CA THR A 362 8.91 -23.79 18.61
C THR A 362 7.42 -23.79 18.23
N LEU A 363 6.85 -22.61 17.94
CA LEU A 363 5.47 -22.52 17.45
C LEU A 363 5.35 -23.24 16.09
N LEU A 364 6.40 -23.17 15.26
CA LEU A 364 6.47 -23.96 14.03
C LEU A 364 6.38 -25.47 14.27
N GLU A 365 7.07 -26.01 15.28
CA GLU A 365 7.04 -27.46 15.59
C GLU A 365 5.69 -27.88 16.17
N ARG A 366 5.06 -27.06 17.02
CA ARG A 366 3.71 -27.35 17.54
C ARG A 366 2.62 -27.28 16.47
N LEU A 367 2.79 -26.44 15.45
CA LEU A 367 1.88 -26.37 14.30
C LEU A 367 2.12 -27.46 13.25
N LEU A 368 3.35 -27.99 13.14
CA LEU A 368 3.70 -29.06 12.18
C LEU A 368 4.60 -30.14 12.83
N PRO A 369 4.09 -30.95 13.78
CA PRO A 369 4.92 -31.92 14.50
C PRO A 369 5.64 -32.90 13.57
N GLY A 370 6.95 -33.08 13.75
CA GLY A 370 7.79 -34.01 12.99
C GLY A 370 8.00 -33.65 11.51
N ALA A 371 7.72 -32.41 11.10
CA ALA A 371 7.91 -31.95 9.72
C ALA A 371 9.39 -31.79 9.35
N PRO A 372 9.80 -32.06 8.10
CA PRO A 372 8.97 -32.37 6.93
C PRO A 372 8.49 -33.83 6.82
N SER A 373 9.05 -34.75 7.61
CA SER A 373 8.84 -36.20 7.49
C SER A 373 7.38 -36.62 7.63
N THR A 374 6.62 -35.97 8.50
CA THR A 374 5.18 -36.24 8.69
C THR A 374 4.32 -35.76 7.53
N LEU A 375 4.73 -34.75 6.78
CA LEU A 375 3.92 -34.11 5.73
C LEU A 375 3.57 -35.02 4.54
N SER A 376 4.26 -36.16 4.39
CA SER A 376 3.94 -37.19 3.39
C SER A 376 2.90 -38.22 3.83
N ASP A 377 2.57 -38.30 5.13
CA ASP A 377 1.47 -39.12 5.64
C ASP A 377 0.23 -38.24 5.86
N GLU A 378 -0.84 -38.50 5.10
CA GLU A 378 -2.14 -37.83 5.22
C GLU A 378 -2.80 -38.05 6.59
N ASN A 379 -2.35 -39.06 7.35
CA ASN A 379 -2.83 -39.35 8.71
C ASN A 379 -2.03 -38.66 9.82
N SER A 380 -0.93 -37.98 9.48
CA SER A 380 -0.18 -37.18 10.45
C SER A 380 -0.96 -35.94 10.90
N GLU A 381 -0.68 -35.49 12.11
CA GLU A 381 -1.24 -34.25 12.64
C GLU A 381 -0.87 -33.04 11.75
N ALA A 382 0.38 -32.94 11.32
CA ALA A 382 0.85 -31.87 10.45
C ALA A 382 0.14 -31.83 9.08
N ALA A 383 -0.08 -32.98 8.42
CA ALA A 383 -0.77 -33.03 7.13
C ALA A 383 -2.28 -32.73 7.26
N ARG A 384 -2.91 -33.21 8.34
CA ARG A 384 -4.31 -32.91 8.68
C ARG A 384 -4.50 -31.44 9.04
N PHE A 385 -3.61 -30.86 9.84
CA PHE A 385 -3.61 -29.43 10.17
C PHE A 385 -3.62 -28.57 8.91
N VAL A 386 -2.64 -28.76 8.01
CA VAL A 386 -2.57 -27.96 6.77
C VAL A 386 -3.79 -28.20 5.89
N SER A 387 -4.21 -29.46 5.70
CA SER A 387 -5.34 -29.78 4.81
C SER A 387 -6.70 -29.32 5.34
N GLY A 388 -6.92 -29.30 6.66
CA GLY A 388 -8.13 -28.77 7.29
C GLY A 388 -8.15 -27.25 7.39
N THR A 389 -6.98 -26.60 7.34
CA THR A 389 -6.82 -25.15 7.52
C THR A 389 -6.69 -24.38 6.20
N ILE A 390 -6.24 -25.01 5.11
CA ILE A 390 -6.00 -24.34 3.81
C ILE A 390 -7.27 -23.76 3.15
N TYR A 391 -8.44 -24.25 3.50
CA TYR A 391 -9.74 -23.77 3.02
C TYR A 391 -10.47 -22.84 4.02
N ASP A 392 -9.92 -22.65 5.22
CA ASP A 392 -10.52 -21.86 6.29
C ASP A 392 -10.27 -20.35 6.10
N SER A 393 -11.31 -19.52 6.16
CA SER A 393 -11.23 -18.09 5.80
C SER A 393 -10.30 -17.26 6.70
N ILE A 394 -10.04 -17.72 7.92
CA ILE A 394 -9.13 -17.09 8.89
C ILE A 394 -7.84 -17.93 8.97
N GLY A 395 -7.97 -19.25 9.17
CA GLY A 395 -6.84 -20.17 9.30
C GLY A 395 -5.89 -20.17 8.10
N SER A 396 -6.39 -19.96 6.88
CA SER A 396 -5.55 -19.87 5.69
C SER A 396 -4.54 -18.72 5.76
N ARG A 397 -4.79 -17.66 6.54
CA ARG A 397 -3.86 -16.54 6.73
C ARG A 397 -2.64 -16.95 7.55
N LEU A 398 -2.82 -17.82 8.54
CA LEU A 398 -1.69 -18.42 9.24
C LEU A 398 -0.87 -19.34 8.31
N LEU A 399 -1.53 -20.09 7.43
CA LEU A 399 -0.84 -20.89 6.41
C LEU A 399 -0.15 -20.04 5.33
N GLU A 400 -0.68 -18.87 4.97
CA GLU A 400 0.03 -17.91 4.11
C GLU A 400 1.36 -17.49 4.71
N THR A 401 1.37 -17.14 6.01
CA THR A 401 2.58 -16.76 6.74
C THR A 401 3.51 -17.95 6.93
N LEU A 402 3.01 -19.12 7.33
CA LEU A 402 3.79 -20.35 7.43
C LEU A 402 4.47 -20.68 6.09
N VAL A 403 3.71 -20.73 4.99
CA VAL A 403 4.23 -21.03 3.64
C VAL A 403 5.24 -19.97 3.18
N SER A 404 5.05 -18.69 3.54
CA SER A 404 5.99 -17.62 3.19
C SER A 404 7.34 -17.76 3.90
N HIS A 405 7.35 -18.08 5.19
CA HIS A 405 8.55 -17.96 6.03
C HIS A 405 9.22 -19.30 6.42
N CYS A 406 8.51 -20.42 6.46
CA CYS A 406 9.04 -21.69 7.02
C CYS A 406 10.36 -22.18 6.35
N PRO A 407 11.23 -22.91 7.06
CA PRO A 407 12.48 -23.45 6.52
C PRO A 407 12.31 -24.21 5.20
N GLY A 408 13.27 -24.08 4.27
CA GLY A 408 13.16 -24.62 2.91
C GLY A 408 12.89 -26.13 2.82
N LYS A 409 13.32 -26.93 3.81
CA LYS A 409 13.00 -28.35 3.92
C LYS A 409 11.49 -28.59 4.16
N ILE A 410 10.89 -27.82 5.06
CA ILE A 410 9.45 -27.87 5.37
C ILE A 410 8.65 -27.35 4.18
N PHE A 411 9.08 -26.24 3.57
CA PHE A 411 8.45 -25.74 2.34
C PHE A 411 8.44 -26.79 1.22
N LYS A 412 9.55 -27.52 1.01
CA LYS A 412 9.60 -28.60 0.00
C LYS A 412 8.60 -29.72 0.33
N GLY A 413 8.49 -30.13 1.59
CA GLY A 413 7.47 -31.11 2.01
C GLY A 413 6.04 -30.63 1.76
N LEU A 414 5.73 -29.39 2.16
CA LEU A 414 4.43 -28.76 1.90
C LEU A 414 4.10 -28.68 0.41
N TRP A 415 5.07 -28.31 -0.43
CA TRP A 415 4.89 -28.27 -1.88
C TRP A 415 4.70 -29.67 -2.49
N SER A 416 5.62 -30.60 -2.23
CA SER A 416 5.62 -31.93 -2.87
C SER A 416 4.43 -32.81 -2.47
N HIS A 417 3.94 -32.72 -1.23
CA HIS A 417 2.88 -33.62 -0.73
C HIS A 417 1.50 -32.96 -0.61
N ILE A 418 1.41 -31.64 -0.33
CA ILE A 418 0.17 -31.02 0.15
C ILE A 418 -0.39 -29.94 -0.79
N ILE A 419 0.48 -29.13 -1.41
CA ILE A 419 0.10 -27.97 -2.24
C ILE A 419 0.21 -28.30 -3.74
N GLY A 420 1.37 -28.74 -4.20
CA GLY A 420 1.69 -29.01 -5.61
C GLY A 420 0.83 -30.11 -6.28
N PRO A 421 0.44 -31.20 -5.59
CA PRO A 421 -0.52 -32.18 -6.11
C PRO A 421 -1.94 -31.64 -6.26
N ARG A 422 -2.33 -30.64 -5.44
CA ARG A 422 -3.70 -30.09 -5.39
C ARG A 422 -3.84 -28.73 -6.06
N PHE A 423 -2.77 -28.21 -6.66
CA PHE A 423 -2.61 -26.82 -7.11
C PHE A 423 -3.78 -26.30 -7.97
N GLU A 424 -4.23 -27.08 -8.96
CA GLU A 424 -5.39 -26.76 -9.82
C GLU A 424 -6.72 -26.57 -9.05
N THR A 425 -6.87 -27.21 -7.89
CA THR A 425 -8.04 -27.08 -7.01
C THR A 425 -7.90 -25.88 -6.08
N LEU A 426 -6.68 -25.60 -5.60
CA LEU A 426 -6.40 -24.43 -4.76
C LEU A 426 -6.68 -23.13 -5.53
N LEU A 427 -6.22 -23.01 -6.79
CA LEU A 427 -6.50 -21.84 -7.66
C LEU A 427 -7.99 -21.63 -7.98
N ARG A 428 -8.83 -22.65 -7.80
CA ARG A 428 -10.29 -22.56 -8.00
C ARG A 428 -11.02 -22.09 -6.74
N ASN A 429 -10.51 -22.39 -5.55
CA ASN A 429 -11.10 -21.98 -4.27
C ASN A 429 -10.66 -20.55 -3.87
N GLU A 430 -11.58 -19.74 -3.35
CA GLU A 430 -11.36 -18.31 -3.10
C GLU A 430 -10.52 -18.01 -1.85
N THR A 431 -10.43 -18.97 -0.93
CA THR A 431 -9.57 -18.93 0.25
C THR A 431 -8.19 -19.50 -0.06
N ALA A 432 -8.15 -20.76 -0.52
CA ALA A 432 -6.92 -21.51 -0.72
C ALA A 432 -6.02 -20.97 -1.84
N THR A 433 -6.57 -20.17 -2.76
CA THR A 433 -5.79 -19.43 -3.77
C THR A 433 -4.68 -18.61 -3.13
N TYR A 434 -4.92 -17.94 -2.00
CA TYR A 434 -3.90 -17.07 -1.39
C TYR A 434 -2.70 -17.88 -0.86
N VAL A 435 -2.93 -19.03 -0.23
CA VAL A 435 -1.86 -19.95 0.21
C VAL A 435 -1.07 -20.48 -1.01
N ALA A 436 -1.75 -20.82 -2.11
CA ALA A 436 -1.10 -21.21 -3.36
C ALA A 436 -0.28 -20.07 -3.99
N MET A 437 -0.75 -18.81 -3.89
CA MET A 437 0.01 -17.63 -4.32
C MET A 437 1.26 -17.41 -3.46
N LYS A 438 1.21 -17.58 -2.13
CA LYS A 438 2.42 -17.53 -1.30
C LYS A 438 3.42 -18.63 -1.65
N ALA A 439 2.95 -19.83 -2.00
CA ALA A 439 3.82 -20.91 -2.47
C ALA A 439 4.53 -20.55 -3.79
N LEU A 440 3.83 -19.97 -4.77
CA LEU A 440 4.40 -19.52 -6.06
C LEU A 440 5.62 -18.61 -5.89
N VAL A 441 5.64 -17.75 -4.85
CA VAL A 441 6.78 -16.85 -4.59
C VAL A 441 8.08 -17.64 -4.38
N ARG A 442 8.01 -18.81 -3.76
CA ARG A 442 9.19 -19.57 -3.29
C ARG A 442 9.70 -20.64 -4.24
N LEU A 443 8.91 -21.03 -5.25
CA LEU A 443 9.22 -22.13 -6.17
C LEU A 443 10.57 -22.00 -6.88
N SER A 444 11.19 -23.14 -7.22
CA SER A 444 12.31 -23.21 -8.15
C SER A 444 11.86 -22.85 -9.58
N ARG A 445 12.80 -22.77 -10.53
CA ARG A 445 12.47 -22.58 -11.96
C ARG A 445 11.68 -23.77 -12.53
N GLU A 446 11.96 -24.98 -12.04
CA GLU A 446 11.34 -26.23 -12.48
C GLU A 446 9.93 -26.39 -11.89
N ASP A 447 9.80 -26.23 -10.56
CA ASP A 447 8.50 -26.26 -9.87
C ASP A 447 7.54 -25.18 -10.41
N LEU A 448 8.07 -24.00 -10.75
CA LEU A 448 7.27 -22.92 -11.35
C LEU A 448 6.81 -23.27 -12.76
N ALA A 449 7.63 -23.95 -13.57
CA ALA A 449 7.24 -24.39 -14.91
C ALA A 449 6.10 -25.43 -14.85
N ASP A 450 6.17 -26.39 -13.92
CA ASP A 450 5.08 -27.33 -13.61
C ASP A 450 3.81 -26.59 -13.12
N ALA A 451 3.94 -25.64 -12.19
CA ALA A 451 2.83 -24.85 -11.70
C ALA A 451 2.14 -24.02 -12.81
N VAL A 452 2.91 -23.45 -13.75
CA VAL A 452 2.38 -22.78 -14.94
C VAL A 452 1.66 -23.77 -15.85
N GLN A 453 2.26 -24.94 -16.13
CA GLN A 453 1.65 -25.96 -16.99
C GLN A 453 0.32 -26.47 -16.41
N LYS A 454 0.22 -26.65 -15.09
CA LYS A 454 -1.02 -26.95 -14.36
C LYS A 454 -2.03 -25.79 -14.39
N THR A 455 -1.56 -24.54 -14.49
CA THR A 455 -2.44 -23.36 -14.56
C THR A 455 -3.08 -23.20 -15.93
N ILE A 456 -2.38 -23.53 -17.03
CA ILE A 456 -2.84 -23.30 -18.42
C ILE A 456 -4.30 -23.77 -18.65
N PRO A 457 -4.71 -25.01 -18.29
CA PRO A 457 -6.08 -25.50 -18.46
C PRO A 457 -7.15 -24.81 -17.58
N LYS A 458 -6.78 -23.77 -16.83
CA LYS A 458 -7.67 -22.98 -15.95
C LYS A 458 -7.66 -21.49 -16.29
N VAL A 459 -6.80 -21.03 -17.20
CA VAL A 459 -6.62 -19.59 -17.49
C VAL A 459 -7.92 -18.93 -17.96
N GLU A 460 -8.71 -19.58 -18.81
CA GLU A 460 -10.02 -19.09 -19.25
C GLU A 460 -10.99 -18.84 -18.07
N MET A 461 -11.01 -19.74 -17.09
CA MET A 461 -11.80 -19.61 -15.86
C MET A 461 -11.25 -18.51 -14.94
N LEU A 462 -9.93 -18.28 -14.94
CA LEU A 462 -9.32 -17.17 -14.18
C LEU A 462 -9.61 -15.80 -14.82
N VAL A 463 -9.53 -15.69 -16.15
CA VAL A 463 -9.83 -14.45 -16.90
C VAL A 463 -11.32 -14.11 -16.80
N SER A 464 -12.22 -15.06 -17.06
CA SER A 464 -13.67 -14.84 -16.97
C SER A 464 -14.16 -14.51 -15.56
N LYS A 465 -13.51 -15.04 -14.51
CA LYS A 465 -13.77 -14.65 -13.11
C LYS A 465 -12.97 -13.43 -12.63
N GLY A 466 -12.20 -12.78 -13.49
CA GLY A 466 -11.40 -11.59 -13.16
C GLY A 466 -10.30 -11.81 -12.10
N ARG A 467 -9.83 -13.05 -11.92
CA ARG A 467 -8.81 -13.44 -10.94
C ARG A 467 -7.39 -13.15 -11.43
N PHE A 468 -7.20 -11.96 -12.00
CA PHE A 468 -5.96 -11.54 -12.66
C PHE A 468 -4.74 -11.58 -11.74
N ASN A 469 -4.91 -11.42 -10.42
CA ASN A 469 -3.82 -11.41 -9.44
C ASN A 469 -2.98 -12.71 -9.44
N ILE A 470 -3.57 -13.87 -9.78
CA ILE A 470 -2.85 -15.13 -9.96
C ILE A 470 -1.94 -15.04 -11.20
N LEU A 471 -2.48 -14.56 -12.32
CA LEU A 471 -1.77 -14.41 -13.59
C LEU A 471 -0.64 -13.37 -13.48
N THR A 472 -0.91 -12.24 -12.81
CA THR A 472 0.05 -11.19 -12.47
C THR A 472 1.26 -11.80 -11.75
N LEU A 473 1.00 -12.53 -10.66
CA LEU A 473 2.05 -13.17 -9.88
C LEU A 473 2.82 -14.21 -10.72
N LEU A 474 2.15 -15.01 -11.54
CA LEU A 474 2.82 -15.98 -12.41
C LEU A 474 3.76 -15.30 -13.42
N PHE A 475 3.38 -14.17 -14.03
CA PHE A 475 4.29 -13.40 -14.87
C PHE A 475 5.47 -12.81 -14.08
N GLU A 476 5.23 -12.24 -12.89
CA GLU A 476 6.29 -11.72 -12.00
C GLU A 476 7.27 -12.82 -11.58
N ARG A 477 6.78 -14.02 -11.24
CA ARG A 477 7.64 -15.17 -10.88
C ARG A 477 8.35 -15.76 -12.09
N CYS A 478 7.72 -15.84 -13.26
CA CYS A 478 8.38 -16.35 -14.46
C CYS A 478 9.52 -15.42 -14.90
N HIS A 479 9.32 -14.11 -14.84
CA HIS A 479 10.38 -13.13 -15.06
C HIS A 479 11.52 -13.27 -14.02
N ALA A 480 11.18 -13.28 -12.73
CA ALA A 480 12.16 -13.43 -11.63
C ALA A 480 12.83 -14.81 -11.51
N ARG A 481 12.49 -15.76 -12.39
CA ARG A 481 13.13 -17.09 -12.54
C ARG A 481 13.63 -17.36 -13.97
N GLU A 482 13.62 -16.36 -14.85
CA GLU A 482 13.99 -16.46 -16.27
C GLU A 482 13.24 -17.57 -17.03
N ALA A 483 12.03 -17.93 -16.59
CA ALA A 483 11.18 -18.95 -17.19
C ALA A 483 10.41 -18.39 -18.40
N SER A 484 11.15 -17.89 -19.41
CA SER A 484 10.60 -17.25 -20.61
C SER A 484 9.66 -18.16 -21.41
N THR A 485 9.97 -19.45 -21.50
CA THR A 485 9.10 -20.47 -22.14
C THR A 485 7.76 -20.61 -21.41
N SER A 486 7.77 -20.59 -20.08
CA SER A 486 6.56 -20.63 -19.24
C SER A 486 5.76 -19.32 -19.35
N ALA A 487 6.44 -18.17 -19.40
CA ALA A 487 5.79 -16.87 -19.63
C ALA A 487 5.12 -16.79 -21.02
N ASP A 488 5.77 -17.31 -22.06
CA ASP A 488 5.23 -17.37 -23.42
C ASP A 488 4.01 -18.32 -23.51
N ALA A 489 4.07 -19.48 -22.85
CA ALA A 489 2.94 -20.41 -22.79
C ALA A 489 1.74 -19.83 -22.02
N LEU A 490 2.00 -19.13 -20.91
CA LEU A 490 0.98 -18.42 -20.15
C LEU A 490 0.37 -17.26 -20.95
N LEU A 491 1.20 -16.48 -21.65
CA LEU A 491 0.76 -15.41 -22.55
C LEU A 491 -0.17 -15.93 -23.64
N LYS A 492 0.18 -17.05 -24.27
CA LYS A 492 -0.67 -17.70 -25.27
C LYS A 492 -2.05 -18.02 -24.67
N ALA A 493 -2.08 -18.73 -23.53
CA ALA A 493 -3.33 -19.11 -22.87
C ALA A 493 -4.18 -17.90 -22.42
N VAL A 494 -3.55 -16.81 -21.96
CA VAL A 494 -4.27 -15.57 -21.59
C VAL A 494 -4.84 -14.86 -22.83
N THR A 495 -4.11 -14.87 -23.95
CA THR A 495 -4.56 -14.24 -25.20
C THR A 495 -5.71 -15.04 -25.83
N GLU A 496 -5.62 -16.38 -25.80
CA GLU A 496 -6.68 -17.29 -26.25
C GLU A 496 -7.94 -17.13 -25.37
N ALA A 497 -7.79 -17.05 -24.04
CA ALA A 497 -8.88 -16.79 -23.11
C ALA A 497 -9.57 -15.42 -23.33
N CYS A 498 -8.82 -14.35 -23.62
CA CYS A 498 -9.42 -13.05 -23.94
C CYS A 498 -10.22 -13.13 -25.26
N SER A 499 -9.64 -13.78 -26.27
CA SER A 499 -10.28 -13.97 -27.58
C SER A 499 -11.55 -14.84 -27.50
N ALA A 500 -11.58 -15.85 -26.64
CA ALA A 500 -12.75 -16.68 -26.37
C ALA A 500 -13.91 -15.89 -25.73
N LEU A 501 -13.59 -14.83 -24.98
CA LEU A 501 -14.56 -13.86 -24.45
C LEU A 501 -14.89 -12.73 -25.45
N GLY A 502 -14.46 -12.84 -26.71
CA GLY A 502 -14.72 -11.87 -27.78
C GLY A 502 -13.86 -10.61 -27.74
N GLY A 503 -13.00 -10.44 -26.73
CA GLY A 503 -12.23 -9.22 -26.50
C GLY A 503 -10.76 -9.32 -26.91
N SER A 504 -10.17 -8.20 -27.35
CA SER A 504 -8.72 -8.07 -27.39
C SER A 504 -8.15 -7.94 -25.97
N LEU A 505 -6.90 -8.37 -25.76
CA LEU A 505 -6.24 -8.45 -24.45
C LEU A 505 -6.50 -7.22 -23.55
N VAL A 506 -6.32 -6.00 -24.08
CA VAL A 506 -6.51 -4.78 -23.29
C VAL A 506 -7.99 -4.43 -23.07
N ARG A 507 -8.90 -4.74 -24.00
CA ARG A 507 -10.34 -4.57 -23.78
C ARG A 507 -10.83 -5.49 -22.65
N THR A 508 -10.45 -6.77 -22.68
CA THR A 508 -10.81 -7.74 -21.64
C THR A 508 -10.20 -7.40 -20.28
N LEU A 509 -8.91 -7.04 -20.22
CA LEU A 509 -8.22 -6.73 -18.96
C LEU A 509 -8.64 -5.39 -18.34
N CYS A 510 -9.09 -4.42 -19.14
CA CYS A 510 -9.49 -3.09 -18.64
C CYS A 510 -11.03 -2.91 -18.58
N TYR A 511 -11.81 -3.95 -18.89
CA TYR A 511 -13.28 -3.91 -19.02
C TYR A 511 -13.76 -2.74 -19.90
N LEU A 512 -13.14 -2.58 -21.08
CA LEU A 512 -13.59 -1.63 -22.08
C LEU A 512 -14.79 -2.25 -22.82
N GLU A 513 -15.95 -1.62 -22.64
CA GLU A 513 -17.19 -2.01 -23.30
C GLU A 513 -17.18 -1.65 -24.79
N ASP A 514 -17.93 -2.41 -25.58
CA ASP A 514 -18.15 -2.15 -27.01
C ASP A 514 -19.55 -1.56 -27.23
N ASP A 515 -19.68 -0.72 -28.25
CA ASP A 515 -20.86 0.12 -28.47
C ASP A 515 -22.18 -0.64 -28.74
N GLU A 516 -22.11 -1.96 -28.95
CA GLU A 516 -23.28 -2.85 -29.02
C GLU A 516 -23.79 -3.30 -27.63
N THR A 517 -22.94 -3.55 -26.63
CA THR A 517 -23.42 -3.97 -25.29
C THR A 517 -24.22 -2.86 -24.61
N ASN A 518 -23.89 -1.59 -24.91
CA ASN A 518 -24.66 -0.43 -24.48
C ASN A 518 -26.12 -0.47 -25.03
N LYS A 519 -26.34 -1.01 -26.24
CA LYS A 519 -27.69 -1.17 -26.83
C LYS A 519 -28.45 -2.34 -26.22
N GLU A 520 -27.79 -3.43 -25.87
CA GLU A 520 -28.44 -4.59 -25.25
C GLU A 520 -28.77 -4.34 -23.77
N GLU A 521 -27.84 -3.79 -22.98
CA GLU A 521 -28.13 -3.38 -21.60
C GLU A 521 -29.25 -2.33 -21.56
N THR A 522 -29.26 -1.36 -22.48
CA THR A 522 -30.34 -0.36 -22.54
C THR A 522 -31.68 -1.00 -22.92
N LYS A 523 -31.71 -1.94 -23.88
CA LYS A 523 -32.93 -2.69 -24.20
C LYS A 523 -33.46 -3.49 -23.02
N ASP A 524 -32.59 -4.18 -22.27
CA ASP A 524 -33.04 -5.03 -21.16
C ASP A 524 -33.38 -4.22 -19.90
N LYS A 525 -32.73 -3.08 -19.67
CA LYS A 525 -33.17 -2.09 -18.68
C LYS A 525 -34.56 -1.52 -19.04
N VAL A 526 -34.81 -1.17 -20.30
CA VAL A 526 -36.12 -0.70 -20.78
C VAL A 526 -37.20 -1.79 -20.62
N LYS A 527 -36.97 -3.01 -21.14
CA LYS A 527 -37.92 -4.14 -20.97
C LYS A 527 -38.24 -4.42 -19.51
N LYS A 528 -37.25 -4.33 -18.61
CA LYS A 528 -37.45 -4.54 -17.17
C LYS A 528 -38.33 -3.45 -16.56
N VAL A 529 -38.10 -2.19 -16.92
CA VAL A 529 -38.93 -1.05 -16.49
C VAL A 529 -40.35 -1.12 -17.04
N GLU A 530 -40.55 -1.57 -18.29
CA GLU A 530 -41.89 -1.78 -18.87
C GLU A 530 -42.64 -2.91 -18.16
N LYS A 531 -41.97 -4.03 -17.87
CA LYS A 531 -42.55 -5.17 -17.14
C LYS A 531 -42.87 -4.85 -15.68
N ASP A 532 -41.99 -4.14 -14.98
CA ASP A 532 -42.23 -3.68 -13.62
C ASP A 532 -43.38 -2.64 -13.54
N GLN A 533 -43.78 -2.03 -14.67
CA GLN A 533 -44.98 -1.19 -14.77
C GLN A 533 -46.25 -1.99 -15.09
N SER A 534 -46.20 -3.02 -15.93
CA SER A 534 -47.37 -3.91 -16.15
C SER A 534 -47.77 -4.64 -14.87
N ASP A 535 -46.80 -5.24 -14.18
CA ASP A 535 -47.05 -6.09 -13.01
C ASP A 535 -47.55 -5.28 -11.79
N LYS A 536 -47.31 -3.96 -11.76
CA LYS A 536 -47.87 -3.03 -10.76
C LYS A 536 -49.31 -2.62 -11.07
N LYS A 537 -49.73 -2.63 -12.33
CA LYS A 537 -51.10 -2.27 -12.74
C LYS A 537 -52.08 -3.39 -12.38
N ASP A 538 -51.78 -4.63 -12.80
CA ASP A 538 -52.65 -5.79 -12.57
C ASP A 538 -52.79 -6.19 -11.08
N LYS A 539 -51.82 -5.81 -10.24
CA LYS A 539 -51.89 -5.98 -8.78
C LYS A 539 -52.79 -4.94 -8.10
N LYS A 540 -53.02 -3.77 -8.69
CA LYS A 540 -53.87 -2.72 -8.11
C LYS A 540 -55.35 -3.08 -8.24
N ASP A 541 -55.79 -3.39 -9.46
CA ASP A 541 -57.21 -3.65 -9.78
C ASP A 541 -57.77 -4.92 -9.09
N LYS A 542 -56.90 -5.81 -8.61
CA LYS A 542 -57.27 -6.97 -7.78
C LYS A 542 -57.39 -6.68 -6.28
N LYS A 543 -56.79 -5.60 -5.75
CA LYS A 543 -56.84 -5.29 -4.31
C LYS A 543 -58.12 -4.54 -3.93
N ASP A 544 -58.49 -3.54 -4.72
CA ASP A 544 -59.63 -2.63 -4.44
C ASP A 544 -61.01 -3.33 -4.41
N LYS A 545 -61.08 -4.61 -4.77
CA LYS A 545 -62.30 -5.46 -4.72
C LYS A 545 -62.44 -6.32 -3.47
N LYS A 546 -61.42 -6.47 -2.62
CA LYS A 546 -61.45 -7.39 -1.46
C LYS A 546 -61.70 -6.67 -0.12
N ASP A 547 -61.11 -5.50 0.08
CA ASP A 547 -60.97 -4.88 1.41
C ASP A 547 -62.21 -4.08 1.88
N LYS A 548 -63.41 -4.39 1.37
CA LYS A 548 -64.68 -3.75 1.77
C LYS A 548 -65.58 -4.61 2.68
N LYS A 549 -65.12 -5.80 3.10
CA LYS A 549 -65.88 -6.69 3.98
C LYS A 549 -65.00 -7.43 5.00
N GLU A 550 -64.36 -6.67 5.90
CA GLU A 550 -64.16 -7.05 7.31
C GLU A 550 -63.47 -5.91 8.07
N LYS A 551 -64.29 -5.05 8.69
CA LYS A 551 -63.80 -4.03 9.64
C LYS A 551 -64.75 -3.97 10.84
N LYS A 552 -64.53 -4.84 11.82
CA LYS A 552 -65.21 -4.77 13.11
C LYS A 552 -64.28 -5.24 14.25
N ASP A 553 -64.38 -4.53 15.37
CA ASP A 553 -63.90 -4.86 16.71
C ASP A 553 -62.38 -4.91 16.99
N ARG A 554 -61.90 -3.80 17.59
CA ARG A 554 -60.78 -3.64 18.55
C ARG A 554 -59.32 -3.72 18.03
N LYS A 555 -58.33 -3.20 18.77
CA LYS A 555 -58.09 -1.81 19.27
C LYS A 555 -56.64 -1.71 19.80
N ASP A 556 -56.05 -0.52 19.74
CA ASP A 556 -54.93 0.00 20.55
C ASP A 556 -53.62 -0.83 20.73
N LYS A 557 -52.61 -0.58 19.88
CA LYS A 557 -51.23 -0.22 20.28
C LYS A 557 -50.43 0.32 19.05
N PRO A 558 -49.28 1.01 19.23
CA PRO A 558 -48.71 1.88 18.18
C PRO A 558 -47.98 1.10 17.08
N VAL A 559 -47.87 1.73 15.91
CA VAL A 559 -47.13 1.23 14.75
C VAL A 559 -45.83 2.01 14.62
N VAL A 560 -44.71 1.30 14.51
CA VAL A 560 -43.39 1.86 14.17
C VAL A 560 -43.41 2.34 12.72
N SER A 561 -43.00 3.58 12.49
CA SER A 561 -42.72 4.10 11.15
C SER A 561 -41.44 3.48 10.61
N GLN A 562 -41.56 2.59 9.61
CA GLN A 562 -40.40 2.20 8.80
C GLN A 562 -39.98 3.40 7.94
N GLU A 563 -38.75 3.84 8.12
CA GLU A 563 -38.12 4.84 7.27
C GLU A 563 -37.70 4.22 5.92
N MET A 564 -37.57 5.04 4.89
CA MET A 564 -37.06 4.59 3.59
C MET A 564 -35.54 4.74 3.59
N GLU A 565 -34.82 3.63 3.39
CA GLU A 565 -33.37 3.66 3.19
C GLU A 565 -32.98 4.57 2.01
N PRO A 566 -31.85 5.30 2.10
CA PRO A 566 -31.36 6.15 1.02
C PRO A 566 -30.75 5.35 -0.14
N LEU A 567 -30.47 6.06 -1.24
CA LEU A 567 -29.93 5.52 -2.50
C LEU A 567 -28.65 4.69 -2.30
N ALA A 568 -28.57 3.57 -3.02
CA ALA A 568 -27.46 2.63 -2.94
C ALA A 568 -26.14 3.13 -3.54
N ASP A 569 -25.04 2.72 -2.91
CA ASP A 569 -23.66 2.85 -3.37
C ASP A 569 -23.42 2.30 -4.79
N PRO A 570 -22.61 2.97 -5.64
CA PRO A 570 -22.16 2.41 -6.92
C PRO A 570 -21.21 1.20 -6.74
N PRO A 571 -21.03 0.35 -7.78
CA PRO A 571 -20.52 -1.01 -7.60
C PRO A 571 -18.98 -1.09 -7.46
N LYS A 572 -18.48 -0.89 -6.23
CA LYS A 572 -17.07 -1.05 -5.79
C LYS A 572 -16.34 -2.28 -6.39
N LYS A 573 -17.07 -3.35 -6.71
CA LYS A 573 -16.56 -4.57 -7.36
C LYS A 573 -16.03 -4.37 -8.80
N LYS A 574 -16.55 -3.40 -9.58
CA LYS A 574 -16.06 -3.15 -10.96
C LYS A 574 -14.67 -2.50 -10.94
N ASP A 575 -14.45 -1.56 -10.03
CA ASP A 575 -13.16 -0.86 -9.89
C ASP A 575 -12.05 -1.78 -9.37
N ASP A 576 -12.38 -2.71 -8.47
CA ASP A 576 -11.48 -3.80 -8.06
C ASP A 576 -11.02 -4.66 -9.25
N LEU A 577 -11.96 -5.04 -10.12
CA LEU A 577 -11.67 -5.85 -11.31
C LEU A 577 -10.80 -5.09 -12.32
N ILE A 578 -11.12 -3.82 -12.60
CA ILE A 578 -10.32 -2.94 -13.47
C ILE A 578 -8.92 -2.74 -12.88
N ARG A 579 -8.79 -2.52 -11.56
CA ARG A 579 -7.48 -2.36 -10.89
C ARG A 579 -6.63 -3.63 -10.98
N ASN A 580 -7.21 -4.80 -10.79
CA ASN A 580 -6.50 -6.07 -10.89
C ASN A 580 -6.07 -6.39 -12.33
N GLY A 581 -6.92 -6.14 -13.33
CA GLY A 581 -6.63 -6.37 -14.75
C GLY A 581 -5.65 -5.37 -15.35
N THR A 582 -5.74 -4.08 -14.98
CA THR A 582 -4.72 -3.07 -15.34
C THR A 582 -3.37 -3.33 -14.68
N LYS A 583 -3.32 -3.87 -13.45
CA LYS A 583 -2.07 -4.36 -12.83
C LYS A 583 -1.49 -5.55 -13.59
N LEU A 584 -2.30 -6.49 -14.07
CA LEU A 584 -1.82 -7.56 -14.97
C LEU A 584 -1.22 -6.98 -16.27
N ALA A 585 -1.94 -6.11 -16.97
CA ALA A 585 -1.46 -5.48 -18.20
C ALA A 585 -0.17 -4.67 -17.98
N THR A 586 -0.08 -3.93 -16.87
CA THR A 586 1.14 -3.19 -16.45
C THR A 586 2.30 -4.14 -16.17
N THR A 587 2.04 -5.28 -15.53
CA THR A 587 3.05 -6.30 -15.24
C THR A 587 3.56 -6.94 -16.53
N MET A 588 2.69 -7.24 -17.48
CA MET A 588 3.08 -7.77 -18.80
C MET A 588 3.95 -6.78 -19.58
N ILE A 589 3.70 -5.46 -19.46
CA ILE A 589 4.60 -4.41 -19.97
C ILE A 589 5.96 -4.43 -19.24
N GLN A 590 5.97 -4.49 -17.91
CA GLN A 590 7.20 -4.47 -17.09
C GLN A 590 8.09 -5.71 -17.30
N VAL A 591 7.50 -6.88 -17.55
CA VAL A 591 8.21 -8.13 -17.87
C VAL A 591 8.93 -8.08 -19.24
N GLY A 592 8.53 -7.16 -20.12
CA GLY A 592 9.12 -7.01 -21.46
C GLY A 592 8.73 -8.13 -22.42
N GLY A 593 9.55 -8.35 -23.45
CA GLY A 593 9.43 -9.46 -24.39
C GLY A 593 8.06 -9.55 -25.09
N LYS A 594 7.62 -10.79 -25.36
CA LYS A 594 6.32 -11.06 -25.99
C LYS A 594 5.12 -10.56 -25.15
N PRO A 595 5.11 -10.68 -23.79
CA PRO A 595 4.03 -10.12 -22.98
C PRO A 595 3.85 -8.61 -23.18
N ALA A 596 4.94 -7.84 -23.23
CA ALA A 596 4.86 -6.41 -23.52
C ALA A 596 4.38 -6.14 -24.96
N GLN A 597 4.91 -6.86 -25.95
CA GLN A 597 4.50 -6.74 -27.35
C GLN A 597 2.99 -7.03 -27.56
N ALA A 598 2.42 -8.00 -26.84
CA ALA A 598 1.00 -8.32 -26.92
C ALA A 598 0.11 -7.19 -26.36
N VAL A 599 0.48 -6.61 -25.22
CA VAL A 599 -0.25 -5.46 -24.64
C VAL A 599 -0.08 -4.20 -25.52
N GLN A 600 1.14 -3.92 -25.99
CA GLN A 600 1.42 -2.79 -26.89
C GLN A 600 0.65 -2.91 -28.21
N GLY A 601 0.62 -4.11 -28.82
CA GLY A 601 -0.17 -4.39 -30.00
C GLY A 601 -1.68 -4.22 -29.75
N SER A 602 -2.19 -4.75 -28.64
CA SER A 602 -3.61 -4.60 -28.28
C SER A 602 -4.02 -3.16 -27.96
N LEU A 603 -3.12 -2.30 -27.49
CA LEU A 603 -3.36 -0.85 -27.35
C LEU A 603 -3.49 -0.15 -28.71
N MET A 604 -2.73 -0.58 -29.73
CA MET A 604 -2.79 0.00 -31.08
C MET A 604 -4.08 -0.30 -31.86
N PHE A 605 -4.89 -1.26 -31.39
CA PHE A 605 -6.22 -1.59 -31.93
C PHE A 605 -7.38 -0.95 -31.14
N LEU A 606 -7.08 -0.02 -30.22
CA LEU A 606 -8.09 0.83 -29.59
C LEU A 606 -8.32 2.09 -30.43
N ASP A 607 -9.57 2.53 -30.48
CA ASP A 607 -9.95 3.81 -31.04
C ASP A 607 -9.62 4.98 -30.08
N GLN A 608 -9.79 6.20 -30.60
CA GLN A 608 -9.48 7.44 -29.88
C GLN A 608 -10.30 7.59 -28.58
N GLU A 609 -11.57 7.18 -28.60
CA GLU A 609 -12.49 7.28 -27.46
C GLU A 609 -12.13 6.27 -26.36
N LYS A 610 -11.80 5.03 -26.72
CA LYS A 610 -11.38 3.98 -25.76
C LYS A 610 -9.99 4.26 -25.20
N LEU A 611 -9.09 4.91 -25.95
CA LEU A 611 -7.81 5.43 -25.42
C LEU A 611 -8.00 6.62 -24.47
N LEU A 612 -8.92 7.54 -24.78
CA LEU A 612 -9.30 8.63 -23.88
C LEU A 612 -9.90 8.11 -22.58
N HIS A 613 -10.85 7.16 -22.67
CA HIS A 613 -11.47 6.49 -21.53
C HIS A 613 -10.44 5.80 -20.61
N LEU A 614 -9.42 5.12 -21.18
CA LEU A 614 -8.30 4.60 -20.38
C LEU A 614 -7.53 5.72 -19.65
N ALA A 615 -7.34 6.88 -20.28
CA ALA A 615 -6.63 8.00 -19.70
C ALA A 615 -7.42 8.74 -18.60
N THR A 616 -8.75 8.81 -18.70
CA THR A 616 -9.59 9.65 -17.83
C THR A 616 -10.39 8.88 -16.77
N SER A 617 -10.90 7.68 -17.06
CA SER A 617 -11.92 7.06 -16.18
C SER A 617 -11.43 6.57 -14.82
N SER A 618 -10.13 6.25 -14.65
CA SER A 618 -9.61 5.84 -13.34
C SER A 618 -8.11 6.07 -13.18
N THR A 619 -7.67 6.23 -11.92
CA THR A 619 -6.25 6.28 -11.57
C THR A 619 -5.50 4.99 -11.94
N ALA A 620 -6.19 3.84 -11.99
CA ALA A 620 -5.60 2.56 -12.36
C ALA A 620 -5.33 2.46 -13.87
N THR A 621 -6.33 2.77 -14.71
CA THR A 621 -6.20 2.79 -16.17
C THR A 621 -5.23 3.89 -16.63
N ALA A 622 -5.26 5.07 -16.00
CA ALA A 622 -4.33 6.16 -16.30
C ALA A 622 -2.87 5.81 -15.96
N LYS A 623 -2.63 5.13 -14.82
CA LYS A 623 -1.29 4.62 -14.46
C LYS A 623 -0.83 3.51 -15.39
N PHE A 624 -1.71 2.60 -15.80
CA PHE A 624 -1.40 1.58 -16.81
C PHE A 624 -0.99 2.22 -18.15
N LEU A 625 -1.78 3.15 -18.69
CA LEU A 625 -1.47 3.84 -19.95
C LEU A 625 -0.19 4.69 -19.84
N THR A 626 0.04 5.32 -18.69
CA THR A 626 1.30 6.01 -18.36
C THR A 626 2.50 5.06 -18.43
N ALA A 627 2.41 3.88 -17.81
CA ALA A 627 3.47 2.88 -17.83
C ALA A 627 3.69 2.31 -19.25
N ALA A 628 2.61 2.06 -19.99
CA ALA A 628 2.67 1.56 -21.36
C ALA A 628 3.27 2.58 -22.35
N LEU A 629 3.05 3.89 -22.15
CA LEU A 629 3.68 4.98 -22.90
C LEU A 629 5.14 5.23 -22.50
N SER A 630 5.54 4.83 -21.29
CA SER A 630 6.91 4.97 -20.77
C SER A 630 7.81 3.77 -21.09
N ALA A 631 7.25 2.69 -21.62
CA ALA A 631 7.97 1.45 -21.90
C ALA A 631 8.46 1.40 -23.36
N PRO A 632 9.71 0.97 -23.63
CA PRO A 632 10.21 0.82 -24.99
C PRO A 632 9.40 -0.23 -25.76
N SER A 633 9.29 -0.05 -27.07
CA SER A 633 8.61 -0.97 -27.98
C SER A 633 9.48 -1.35 -29.16
N SER A 634 9.49 -2.64 -29.51
CA SER A 634 10.09 -3.10 -30.76
C SER A 634 9.27 -2.69 -32.00
N ASN A 635 8.10 -2.08 -31.82
CA ASN A 635 7.25 -1.60 -32.92
C ASN A 635 7.52 -0.10 -33.19
N PRO A 636 8.09 0.28 -34.35
CA PRO A 636 8.52 1.64 -34.64
C PRO A 636 7.37 2.65 -34.89
N ILE A 637 6.11 2.21 -34.84
CA ILE A 637 4.94 3.11 -34.93
C ILE A 637 4.07 3.15 -33.66
N TYR A 638 4.37 2.35 -32.63
CA TYR A 638 3.59 2.25 -31.38
C TYR A 638 3.35 3.62 -30.71
N HIS A 639 4.43 4.27 -30.28
CA HIS A 639 4.38 5.58 -29.61
C HIS A 639 3.74 6.66 -30.50
N LYS A 640 4.07 6.66 -31.80
CA LYS A 640 3.46 7.57 -32.78
C LYS A 640 1.94 7.40 -32.85
N MET A 641 1.43 6.18 -32.91
CA MET A 641 -0.01 5.92 -33.04
C MET A 641 -0.78 6.36 -31.80
N LEU A 642 -0.40 5.91 -30.61
CA LEU A 642 -1.12 6.26 -29.37
C LEU A 642 -1.14 7.77 -29.12
N VAL A 643 0.00 8.45 -29.30
CA VAL A 643 0.06 9.91 -29.08
C VAL A 643 -0.64 10.69 -30.20
N THR A 644 -0.73 10.15 -31.43
CA THR A 644 -1.56 10.77 -32.49
C THR A 644 -3.05 10.68 -32.16
N ALA A 645 -3.52 9.55 -31.62
CA ALA A 645 -4.91 9.37 -31.20
C ALA A 645 -5.28 10.24 -29.98
N LEU A 646 -4.36 10.40 -29.01
CA LEU A 646 -4.59 11.23 -27.82
C LEU A 646 -4.43 12.75 -28.09
N LYS A 647 -3.69 13.17 -29.12
CA LYS A 647 -3.42 14.59 -29.44
C LYS A 647 -4.67 15.49 -29.49
N PRO A 648 -5.81 15.12 -30.11
CA PRO A 648 -6.98 16.00 -30.16
C PRO A 648 -7.54 16.35 -28.79
N HIS A 649 -7.37 15.46 -27.81
CA HIS A 649 -7.85 15.62 -26.44
C HIS A 649 -6.79 16.24 -25.50
N ALA A 650 -5.75 16.89 -26.03
CA ALA A 650 -4.64 17.40 -25.21
C ALA A 650 -5.09 18.33 -24.07
N MET A 651 -6.01 19.27 -24.33
CA MET A 651 -6.56 20.14 -23.28
C MET A 651 -7.43 19.36 -22.29
N GLU A 652 -8.33 18.50 -22.76
CA GLU A 652 -9.20 17.67 -21.92
C GLU A 652 -8.41 16.79 -20.95
N LEU A 653 -7.36 16.13 -21.45
CA LEU A 653 -6.40 15.37 -20.65
C LEU A 653 -5.68 16.25 -19.62
N ALA A 654 -5.38 17.51 -19.94
CA ALA A 654 -4.67 18.40 -19.03
C ALA A 654 -5.55 18.98 -17.90
N HIS A 655 -6.85 19.16 -18.15
CA HIS A 655 -7.84 19.50 -17.12
C HIS A 655 -8.27 18.29 -16.28
N SER A 656 -8.25 17.08 -16.85
CA SER A 656 -8.55 15.84 -16.14
C SER A 656 -7.49 15.48 -15.09
N PHE A 657 -7.92 15.15 -13.87
CA PHE A 657 -7.00 14.73 -12.80
C PHE A 657 -6.15 13.51 -13.20
N THR A 658 -6.81 12.48 -13.70
CA THR A 658 -6.24 11.23 -14.21
C THR A 658 -5.52 11.41 -15.55
N GLY A 659 -6.13 12.16 -16.48
CA GLY A 659 -5.54 12.47 -17.79
C GLY A 659 -4.20 13.23 -17.68
N SER A 660 -4.04 14.03 -16.62
CA SER A 660 -2.82 14.82 -16.39
C SER A 660 -1.57 13.93 -16.27
N PHE A 661 -1.69 12.71 -15.73
CA PHE A 661 -0.59 11.75 -15.66
C PHE A 661 -0.15 11.30 -17.06
N VAL A 662 -1.12 10.99 -17.92
CA VAL A 662 -0.90 10.47 -19.28
C VAL A 662 -0.26 11.53 -20.17
N ILE A 663 -0.78 12.77 -20.16
CA ILE A 663 -0.19 13.85 -20.98
C ILE A 663 1.19 14.28 -20.47
N ASN A 664 1.46 14.17 -19.17
CA ASN A 664 2.80 14.41 -18.62
C ASN A 664 3.78 13.29 -19.00
N ALA A 665 3.34 12.03 -19.07
CA ALA A 665 4.16 10.94 -19.60
C ALA A 665 4.57 11.21 -21.06
N ILE A 666 3.66 11.70 -21.90
CA ILE A 666 3.93 12.04 -23.31
C ILE A 666 5.03 13.11 -23.46
N ALA A 667 5.12 14.07 -22.53
CA ALA A 667 6.20 15.05 -22.49
C ALA A 667 7.59 14.39 -22.33
N LEU A 668 7.66 13.29 -21.57
CA LEU A 668 8.90 12.59 -21.20
C LEU A 668 9.37 11.57 -22.26
N ILE A 669 8.47 11.04 -23.10
CA ILE A 669 8.82 10.03 -24.13
C ILE A 669 10.00 10.51 -24.99
N PRO A 670 11.12 9.76 -25.10
CA PRO A 670 12.25 10.14 -25.95
C PRO A 670 11.86 10.29 -27.42
N SER A 671 12.28 11.37 -28.07
CA SER A 671 12.11 11.51 -29.53
C SER A 671 13.24 10.87 -30.35
N LYS A 672 14.31 10.38 -29.69
CA LYS A 672 15.45 9.67 -30.29
C LYS A 672 16.13 8.71 -29.29
N ALA A 673 15.45 7.64 -28.90
CA ALA A 673 16.08 6.56 -28.13
C ALA A 673 15.66 5.20 -28.70
N GLU A 674 16.44 4.15 -28.43
CA GLU A 674 16.09 2.79 -28.84
C GLU A 674 14.76 2.36 -28.20
N GLY A 675 13.88 1.74 -28.99
CA GLY A 675 12.52 1.39 -28.59
C GLY A 675 11.54 2.57 -28.49
N PHE A 676 11.97 3.82 -28.67
CA PHE A 676 11.10 5.01 -28.56
C PHE A 676 10.95 5.75 -29.89
N ALA A 677 9.70 5.91 -30.33
CA ALA A 677 9.36 6.36 -31.67
C ALA A 677 8.26 7.42 -31.67
N LEU A 678 8.48 8.52 -30.93
CA LEU A 678 7.61 9.71 -30.95
C LEU A 678 8.25 10.87 -31.74
N PRO A 679 7.83 11.11 -33.00
CA PRO A 679 8.32 12.23 -33.79
C PRO A 679 8.15 13.59 -33.10
N PHE A 680 9.24 14.36 -33.05
CA PHE A 680 9.31 15.68 -32.39
C PHE A 680 8.16 16.63 -32.77
N PHE A 681 7.70 16.63 -34.03
CA PHE A 681 6.62 17.51 -34.48
C PHE A 681 5.26 17.22 -33.80
N ILE A 682 5.07 16.02 -33.26
CA ILE A 682 3.86 15.66 -32.51
C ILE A 682 3.92 16.29 -31.11
N LYS A 683 5.06 16.23 -30.42
CA LYS A 683 5.28 17.01 -29.18
C LYS A 683 5.09 18.51 -29.43
N GLN A 684 5.68 19.04 -30.51
CA GLN A 684 5.50 20.44 -30.90
C GLN A 684 4.01 20.77 -31.09
N SER A 685 3.24 19.91 -31.76
CA SER A 685 1.80 20.11 -31.94
C SER A 685 1.02 20.12 -30.62
N ILE A 686 1.42 19.29 -29.65
CA ILE A 686 0.68 19.16 -28.37
C ILE A 686 0.96 20.37 -27.49
N VAL A 687 2.21 20.83 -27.38
CA VAL A 687 2.49 22.06 -26.63
C VAL A 687 1.86 23.29 -27.30
N GLU A 688 1.71 23.30 -28.63
CA GLU A 688 1.01 24.36 -29.37
C GLU A 688 -0.49 24.38 -29.06
N LEU A 689 -1.15 23.22 -28.94
CA LEU A 689 -2.53 23.11 -28.45
C LEU A 689 -2.66 23.54 -26.98
N LEU A 690 -1.75 23.09 -26.10
CA LEU A 690 -1.73 23.42 -24.67
C LEU A 690 -1.42 24.90 -24.37
N THR A 691 -0.88 25.64 -25.33
CA THR A 691 -0.48 27.05 -25.17
C THR A 691 -1.34 28.02 -25.98
N ALA A 692 -2.31 27.52 -26.74
CA ALA A 692 -3.31 28.33 -27.43
C ALA A 692 -4.30 29.01 -26.45
N ASP A 693 -4.53 28.39 -25.28
CA ASP A 693 -5.30 28.93 -24.16
C ASP A 693 -4.59 28.57 -22.84
N ASP A 694 -3.45 29.23 -22.59
CA ASP A 694 -2.67 28.98 -21.37
C ASP A 694 -3.34 29.55 -20.12
N ALA A 695 -4.25 30.52 -20.26
CA ALA A 695 -5.07 31.05 -19.18
C ALA A 695 -6.02 29.97 -18.63
N SER A 696 -6.76 29.29 -19.51
CA SER A 696 -7.61 28.16 -19.11
C SER A 696 -6.77 27.01 -18.56
N LEU A 697 -5.67 26.62 -19.23
CA LEU A 697 -4.80 25.54 -18.75
C LEU A 697 -4.27 25.80 -17.32
N ARG A 698 -3.81 27.03 -17.03
CA ARG A 698 -3.28 27.41 -15.70
C ARG A 698 -4.36 27.55 -14.61
N SER A 699 -5.65 27.58 -14.94
CA SER A 699 -6.72 27.72 -13.94
C SER A 699 -6.75 26.55 -12.95
N THR A 700 -6.48 25.33 -13.42
CA THR A 700 -6.53 24.11 -12.59
C THR A 700 -5.17 23.80 -11.93
N PRO A 701 -5.14 23.22 -10.72
CA PRO A 701 -3.90 22.71 -10.11
C PRO A 701 -3.16 21.67 -10.98
N GLN A 702 -3.91 20.88 -11.76
CA GLN A 702 -3.41 19.81 -12.60
C GLN A 702 -2.84 20.37 -13.91
N GLY A 703 -3.54 21.29 -14.56
CA GLY A 703 -3.04 22.01 -15.73
C GLY A 703 -1.81 22.87 -15.44
N ARG A 704 -1.68 23.43 -14.22
CA ARG A 704 -0.42 24.03 -13.73
C ARG A 704 0.74 23.02 -13.66
N LYS A 705 0.49 21.77 -13.25
CA LYS A 705 1.50 20.69 -13.30
C LYS A 705 1.84 20.31 -14.75
N VAL A 706 0.86 20.27 -15.65
CA VAL A 706 1.07 20.05 -17.10
C VAL A 706 1.93 21.15 -17.72
N TRP A 707 1.65 22.43 -17.41
CA TRP A 707 2.47 23.56 -17.85
C TRP A 707 3.95 23.42 -17.44
N ALA A 708 4.20 23.01 -16.20
CA ALA A 708 5.55 22.79 -15.67
C ALA A 708 6.26 21.56 -16.26
N ALA A 709 5.53 20.48 -16.54
CA ALA A 709 6.04 19.28 -17.18
C ALA A 709 6.41 19.51 -18.66
N TRP A 710 5.52 20.18 -19.41
CA TRP A 710 5.71 20.55 -20.82
C TRP A 710 6.62 21.76 -21.03
N LYS A 711 7.17 22.36 -19.95
CA LYS A 711 8.05 23.53 -19.98
C LYS A 711 7.44 24.73 -20.73
N GLY A 712 6.16 25.02 -20.50
CA GLY A 712 5.43 26.08 -21.20
C GLY A 712 6.10 27.46 -21.13
N GLU A 713 6.74 27.80 -20.00
CA GLU A 713 7.55 29.02 -19.88
C GLU A 713 8.70 29.10 -20.90
N LEU A 714 9.40 27.98 -21.15
CA LEU A 714 10.43 27.92 -22.19
C LEU A 714 9.81 27.97 -23.59
N TRP A 715 8.65 27.35 -23.81
CA TRP A 715 7.96 27.41 -25.10
C TRP A 715 7.59 28.84 -25.50
N VAL A 716 7.01 29.60 -24.56
CA VAL A 716 6.59 31.00 -24.76
C VAL A 716 7.80 31.95 -24.82
N ARG A 717 8.68 31.93 -23.82
CA ARG A 717 9.74 32.94 -23.67
C ARG A 717 11.03 32.61 -24.42
N LYS A 718 11.29 31.33 -24.70
CA LYS A 718 12.58 30.85 -25.22
C LYS A 718 12.42 29.61 -26.12
N ARG A 719 11.59 29.68 -27.16
CA ARG A 719 11.23 28.54 -28.03
C ARG A 719 12.44 27.71 -28.53
N ALA A 720 13.61 28.32 -28.71
CA ALA A 720 14.86 27.61 -29.05
C ALA A 720 15.40 26.69 -27.92
N GLU A 721 15.33 27.11 -26.65
CA GLU A 721 15.67 26.26 -25.50
C GLU A 721 14.62 25.16 -25.29
N TRP A 722 13.34 25.43 -25.57
CA TRP A 722 12.31 24.38 -25.59
C TRP A 722 12.55 23.34 -26.70
N ILE A 723 12.85 23.80 -27.92
CA ILE A 723 13.18 22.92 -29.07
C ILE A 723 14.43 22.07 -28.77
N ARG A 724 15.40 22.62 -28.01
CA ARG A 724 16.51 21.85 -27.45
C ARG A 724 16.01 20.81 -26.46
N TRP A 725 15.42 21.19 -25.33
CA TRP A 725 14.92 20.28 -24.30
C TRP A 725 14.06 19.13 -24.85
N ALA A 726 13.07 19.43 -25.70
CA ALA A 726 12.16 18.42 -26.27
C ALA A 726 12.83 17.51 -27.34
N LYS A 727 14.05 17.83 -27.78
CA LYS A 727 14.92 16.94 -28.58
C LYS A 727 16.02 16.28 -27.75
N GLU A 728 16.48 16.93 -26.68
CA GLU A 728 17.59 16.54 -25.80
C GLU A 728 17.22 15.43 -24.81
N VAL A 729 16.58 14.38 -25.35
CA VAL A 729 16.90 13.01 -24.97
C VAL A 729 17.83 12.44 -26.06
N GLU A 730 18.89 13.19 -26.39
CA GLU A 730 20.02 12.72 -27.22
C GLU A 730 21.18 12.31 -26.30
N PRO A 731 21.79 11.12 -26.49
CA PRO A 731 23.03 10.73 -25.82
C PRO A 731 24.15 11.76 -26.01
N GLU A 732 24.99 11.93 -24.98
CA GLU A 732 25.99 13.00 -24.91
C GLU A 732 27.03 12.93 -26.05
N GLU A 733 27.42 11.72 -26.46
CA GLU A 733 28.32 11.45 -27.60
C GLU A 733 27.82 12.11 -28.90
N ALA A 734 26.51 12.12 -29.12
CA ALA A 734 25.90 12.72 -30.31
C ALA A 734 25.92 14.27 -30.29
N ARG A 735 26.30 14.89 -29.17
CA ARG A 735 26.56 16.32 -29.05
C ARG A 735 27.96 16.63 -29.56
N TRP A 736 28.98 15.92 -29.06
CA TRP A 736 30.39 16.11 -29.45
C TRP A 736 30.61 15.92 -30.95
N ALA A 737 29.94 14.94 -31.56
CA ALA A 737 30.00 14.67 -33.00
C ALA A 737 29.35 15.76 -33.90
N LYS A 738 28.62 16.72 -33.34
CA LYS A 738 27.93 17.80 -34.08
C LYS A 738 28.47 19.20 -33.82
N THR A 739 29.30 19.40 -32.79
CA THR A 739 29.91 20.70 -32.49
C THR A 739 30.95 21.05 -33.56
N PRO A 740 30.83 22.17 -34.30
CA PRO A 740 31.87 22.62 -35.20
C PRO A 740 33.13 22.95 -34.39
N GLN A 741 34.24 22.27 -34.67
CA GLN A 741 35.50 22.57 -33.99
C GLN A 741 35.92 24.03 -34.27
N PRO A 742 36.28 24.82 -33.25
CA PRO A 742 36.75 26.17 -33.46
C PRO A 742 38.06 26.14 -34.25
N ARG A 743 38.11 26.84 -35.38
CA ARG A 743 39.36 27.04 -36.13
C ARG A 743 40.34 27.81 -35.26
N VAL A 744 41.38 27.13 -34.78
CA VAL A 744 42.55 27.76 -34.17
C VAL A 744 43.15 28.72 -35.21
N LYS A 745 43.38 29.98 -34.81
CA LYS A 745 44.11 30.94 -35.64
C LYS A 745 45.61 30.66 -35.52
N GLU A 746 46.31 30.62 -36.65
CA GLU A 746 47.76 30.77 -36.67
C GLU A 746 48.13 32.25 -36.46
N ASP A 747 48.58 32.62 -35.26
CA ASP A 747 49.15 33.95 -35.04
C ASP A 747 50.60 34.00 -35.54
N ARG A 748 50.81 34.70 -36.67
CA ARG A 748 52.14 34.97 -37.22
C ARG A 748 52.73 36.26 -36.67
N SER A 749 53.73 36.14 -35.78
CA SER A 749 54.75 37.17 -35.59
C SER A 749 56.07 36.52 -35.12
N GLY A 750 57.25 36.97 -35.53
CA GLY A 750 57.59 37.96 -36.57
C GLY A 750 59.06 37.77 -37.00
N GLN A 751 59.44 38.23 -38.20
CA GLN A 751 60.75 37.90 -38.79
C GLN A 751 61.75 39.08 -38.75
N LYS A 752 62.58 39.11 -37.70
CA LYS A 752 63.95 39.65 -37.69
C LYS A 752 64.77 38.78 -36.72
N GLY A 753 65.99 38.32 -37.00
CA GLY A 753 66.80 38.50 -38.20
C GLY A 753 68.16 39.10 -37.89
N ASP A 754 69.10 38.27 -37.41
CA ASP A 754 70.53 38.50 -37.62
C ASP A 754 71.37 37.22 -37.45
N LYS A 755 72.67 37.28 -37.76
CA LYS A 755 73.62 36.16 -37.74
C LYS A 755 74.51 36.18 -36.50
N GLU A 756 74.87 35.01 -35.97
CA GLU A 756 76.25 34.46 -35.92
C GLU A 756 76.26 33.09 -35.20
N GLY A 757 77.42 32.47 -34.93
CA GLY A 757 77.48 31.07 -34.47
C GLY A 757 78.75 30.65 -33.70
N LYS A 758 79.03 29.33 -33.73
CA LYS A 758 79.87 28.51 -32.82
C LYS A 758 79.09 28.01 -31.58
N GLY A 759 79.20 26.74 -31.15
CA GLY A 759 79.81 25.56 -31.78
C GLY A 759 80.19 24.45 -30.80
N HIS A 760 80.27 23.17 -31.27
CA HIS A 760 80.70 21.95 -30.54
C HIS A 760 79.81 21.54 -29.34
N LYS A 761 79.80 20.31 -28.79
CA LYS A 761 80.20 18.91 -29.15
C LYS A 761 79.38 18.02 -28.15
N GLY A 762 78.94 16.78 -28.40
CA GLY A 762 79.10 15.84 -29.51
C GLY A 762 79.53 14.44 -29.00
N ARG A 763 78.75 13.37 -29.27
CA ARG A 763 79.19 11.96 -29.16
C ARG A 763 78.20 10.99 -29.84
N GLN A 764 78.73 9.95 -30.48
CA GLN A 764 78.02 8.77 -31.00
C GLN A 764 78.51 7.52 -30.26
N PHE A 765 77.70 6.46 -30.23
CA PHE A 765 78.05 5.02 -30.31
C PHE A 765 76.68 4.31 -30.54
N THR A 766 76.36 3.43 -31.52
CA THR A 766 77.01 2.25 -32.15
C THR A 766 77.14 1.06 -31.19
N ASP A 767 76.71 -0.18 -31.47
CA ASP A 767 76.03 -0.77 -32.65
C ASP A 767 75.39 -2.15 -32.27
N ARG A 768 74.46 -2.70 -33.10
CA ARG A 768 73.97 -4.13 -33.14
C ARG A 768 73.24 -4.70 -31.91
N ASP A 769 72.38 -5.74 -31.98
CA ASP A 769 71.64 -6.50 -33.03
C ASP A 769 70.44 -7.21 -32.31
N GLY A 770 69.46 -7.90 -32.94
CA GLY A 770 69.14 -8.13 -34.35
C GLY A 770 68.29 -9.41 -34.57
N LYS A 771 67.27 -9.36 -35.46
CA LYS A 771 66.41 -10.48 -35.98
C LYS A 771 65.44 -11.16 -34.98
N ASP A 772 64.33 -11.80 -35.38
CA ASP A 772 63.54 -11.92 -36.63
C ASP A 772 62.03 -12.04 -36.22
N LYS A 773 60.99 -11.54 -36.93
CA LYS A 773 60.30 -12.04 -38.15
C LYS A 773 59.75 -13.48 -38.07
N ASP A 774 58.59 -13.85 -38.63
CA ASP A 774 57.42 -13.17 -39.27
C ASP A 774 56.31 -14.23 -39.55
N LYS A 775 55.11 -13.80 -40.02
CA LYS A 775 53.96 -14.57 -40.60
C LYS A 775 53.03 -15.26 -39.59
N LYS A 776 51.69 -15.40 -39.76
CA LYS A 776 50.62 -15.15 -40.77
C LYS A 776 49.87 -16.44 -41.22
N ARG A 777 48.61 -16.53 -40.77
CA ARG A 777 47.38 -16.98 -41.49
C ARG A 777 47.38 -18.27 -42.35
N LYS A 778 46.54 -19.25 -41.95
CA LYS A 778 45.59 -20.04 -42.79
C LYS A 778 44.73 -20.96 -41.87
N LYS A 779 43.68 -21.68 -42.32
CA LYS A 779 42.40 -21.28 -42.98
C LYS A 779 41.47 -22.53 -43.06
N GLN A 780 40.21 -22.44 -42.64
CA GLN A 780 39.06 -23.32 -42.95
C GLN A 780 39.01 -24.80 -42.51
N GLU A 781 37.99 -25.12 -41.69
CA GLU A 781 36.82 -25.98 -41.96
C GLU A 781 36.93 -27.33 -42.73
N VAL A 782 36.41 -28.39 -42.07
CA VAL A 782 35.43 -29.42 -42.55
C VAL A 782 35.90 -30.46 -43.59
N ASP A 783 35.50 -31.75 -43.52
CA ASP A 783 34.61 -32.47 -42.55
C ASP A 783 35.42 -33.42 -41.61
N GLU A 784 35.24 -34.74 -41.41
CA GLU A 784 34.31 -35.77 -41.92
C GLU A 784 34.07 -36.86 -40.83
N ARG A 785 33.06 -37.75 -41.01
CA ARG A 785 32.73 -38.87 -40.10
C ARG A 785 32.83 -40.24 -40.81
N ILE A 786 33.16 -41.30 -40.06
CA ILE A 786 32.29 -42.48 -39.80
C ILE A 786 33.06 -43.60 -39.08
N SER A 787 32.54 -44.04 -37.94
CA SER A 787 32.53 -45.43 -37.43
C SER A 787 31.69 -45.42 -36.15
N ALA A 788 30.55 -46.12 -36.03
CA ALA A 788 29.81 -46.91 -37.02
C ALA A 788 28.29 -46.70 -36.85
#